data_AF-A0A1X7KTZ8-F1
#
_entry.id   AF-A0A1X7KTZ8-F1
#
_cell.length_a   1.000
_cell.length_b   1.000
_cell.length_c   1.000
_cell.angle_alpha   90.00
_cell.angle_beta   90.00
_cell.angle_gamma   90.00
#
_symmetry.space_group_name_H-M   'P 1'
#
loop_
_entity.id
_entity.type
_entity.pdbx_description
1 polymer ?
#
loop_
_entity_poly.entity_id
_entity_poly.type
_entity_poly.pdbx_seq_one_letter_code
_entity_poly.pdbx_strand_id
1 'polypeptide(L)'
;MKNSSRIFKALLYAVLLLTAGTGCNKMLIERSAFMAVQNFSNVPGTVVVHSPKSSGVYRGTPSIAKLPNGDIITSNDVFGTGISNRTDIFGSTDNGASWDSISSVNGAVWSGLFYHQNKLYLLGANTSGGANLVIRGSDDGGVTWSSPTIIVSGACHGSSTPVLFANGRIYKAYEFHDTDLNGKWMSGNKAYIVSAPMGADLLNSASWTQSAKLEKPAWLDGTGWLEGNAVIGLDGKIKCITRLASMDGAHAGYYSLSSNTQIEAGSAKKIPFFGGASKFNIRYDSLSQKYWSLANYVPKEFKAGNRSAGGIRNVLALTCSDDLESWQVKAIVLADDDVENVGFQYVDWIFDGNDILFVSRTSYEDGFGGADNFHNANFMTFHRISGYASATTPMNWAHLLPDNGWDGGVKEFDASGALGSTAANPILIGEPGEIAYLAEQVYQGNSFAGKYFKLTADIDLNGYNFMPIGWYITTTNNRPFSGHFDGGGFKVKQLIINRNDNSQTSNGLFGYVKDGTIKRLGIDSTSQIFVGGVSAGLVAQGNNVTLSDSYNKAAIFGTSQVGGLLGYGVGTNVITNCYNTGSLMLSTTTSTNKYIGGLSGYFKFGSISSSYNVGSVSSTLTGLTTMGGIAGVSGPTVTHAFFLLGSVGVNNGVGTGLAASSLKSATTISTLNNGGSSWKADALLHNHGFPVLSWQP
;
A
#
# COMPACT_ATOMS: atom_id res chain seq x y z
N MET A 1 37.19 5.72 12.07
CA MET A 1 37.61 4.44 12.71
C MET A 1 38.01 3.39 11.66
N LYS A 2 39.03 3.64 10.81
CA LYS A 2 39.40 2.73 9.70
C LYS A 2 40.83 2.14 9.78
N ASN A 3 41.59 2.37 10.85
CA ASN A 3 42.99 1.87 10.95
C ASN A 3 43.29 0.93 12.14
N SER A 4 42.31 0.57 12.96
CA SER A 4 42.54 -0.26 14.17
C SER A 4 42.40 -1.78 13.94
N SER A 5 41.79 -2.26 12.85
CA SER A 5 41.58 -3.71 12.64
C SER A 5 42.74 -4.44 11.97
N ARG A 6 43.64 -3.74 11.27
CA ARG A 6 44.83 -4.35 10.62
C ARG A 6 45.93 -4.68 11.63
N ILE A 7 46.05 -3.90 12.71
CA ILE A 7 47.09 -4.10 13.74
C ILE A 7 46.75 -5.29 14.65
N PHE A 8 45.46 -5.55 14.89
CA PHE A 8 45.01 -6.69 15.70
C PHE A 8 45.17 -8.04 15.00
N LYS A 9 45.03 -8.10 13.67
CA LYS A 9 45.26 -9.31 12.87
C LYS A 9 46.75 -9.66 12.71
N ALA A 10 47.63 -8.66 12.70
CA ALA A 10 49.08 -8.90 12.61
C ALA A 10 49.69 -9.40 13.94
N LEU A 11 49.18 -8.94 15.10
CA LEU A 11 49.64 -9.43 16.40
C LEU A 11 49.24 -10.89 16.66
N LEU A 12 48.07 -11.33 16.19
CA LEU A 12 47.60 -12.70 16.39
C LEU A 12 48.43 -13.73 15.58
N TYR A 13 48.93 -13.34 14.41
CA TYR A 13 49.83 -14.19 13.61
C TYR A 13 51.24 -14.29 14.18
N ALA A 14 51.75 -13.24 14.83
CA ALA A 14 53.09 -13.22 15.42
C ALA A 14 53.19 -14.06 16.71
N VAL A 15 52.11 -14.16 17.49
CA VAL A 15 52.09 -14.95 18.73
C VAL A 15 52.02 -16.46 18.47
N LEU A 16 51.40 -16.89 17.36
CA LEU A 16 51.32 -18.31 17.00
C LEU A 16 52.61 -18.91 16.42
N LEU A 17 53.57 -18.09 15.99
CA LEU A 17 54.84 -18.56 15.42
C LEU A 17 55.95 -18.79 16.47
N LEU A 18 55.74 -18.45 17.74
CA LEU A 18 56.77 -18.49 18.79
C LEU A 18 56.71 -19.69 19.74
N THR A 19 55.80 -20.66 19.55
CA THR A 19 55.69 -21.83 20.44
C THR A 19 55.73 -23.18 19.70
N ALA A 20 56.51 -23.27 18.62
CA ALA A 20 56.76 -24.53 17.91
C ALA A 20 57.82 -25.38 18.65
N GLY A 21 57.38 -26.13 19.65
CA GLY A 21 58.18 -27.15 20.34
C GLY A 21 57.57 -28.54 20.18
N THR A 22 58.22 -29.37 19.36
CA THR A 22 58.10 -30.84 19.25
C THR A 22 56.78 -31.45 18.76
N GLY A 23 56.93 -32.35 17.79
CA GLY A 23 55.85 -32.97 17.03
C GLY A 23 55.00 -33.93 17.86
N CYS A 24 53.73 -33.57 18.03
CA CYS A 24 52.61 -34.52 18.14
C CYS A 24 51.23 -33.82 17.94
N ASN A 25 51.19 -32.48 17.82
CA ASN A 25 49.93 -31.73 17.71
C ASN A 25 49.54 -31.28 16.29
N LYS A 26 50.30 -31.66 15.25
CA LYS A 26 49.99 -31.24 13.87
C LYS A 26 48.66 -31.82 13.34
N MET A 27 48.22 -32.96 13.87
CA MET A 27 47.00 -33.64 13.42
C MET A 27 45.72 -33.21 14.16
N LEU A 28 45.84 -32.53 15.32
CA LEU A 28 44.71 -32.00 16.09
C LEU A 28 44.47 -30.50 15.84
N ILE A 29 45.50 -29.77 15.40
CA ILE A 29 45.38 -28.33 15.07
C ILE A 29 44.81 -28.11 13.65
N GLU A 30 44.99 -29.06 12.71
CA GLU A 30 44.38 -28.96 11.37
C GLU A 30 42.86 -29.22 11.36
N ARG A 31 42.30 -29.93 12.35
CA ARG A 31 40.83 -30.09 12.49
C ARG A 31 40.16 -28.93 13.23
N SER A 32 40.92 -28.13 13.97
CA SER A 32 40.38 -27.05 14.80
C SER A 32 40.51 -25.66 14.13
N ALA A 33 41.27 -25.56 13.04
CA ALA A 33 41.48 -24.32 12.28
C ALA A 33 40.48 -24.13 11.11
N PHE A 34 39.52 -25.05 10.92
CA PHE A 34 38.57 -25.04 9.79
C PHE A 34 37.09 -25.02 10.21
N MET A 35 36.78 -24.47 11.39
CA MET A 35 35.41 -24.10 11.76
C MET A 35 35.34 -22.61 12.11
N ALA A 36 35.66 -21.76 11.13
CA ALA A 36 34.95 -20.49 11.11
C ALA A 36 33.50 -20.85 10.75
N VAL A 37 32.64 -20.97 11.75
CA VAL A 37 31.19 -21.10 11.54
C VAL A 37 30.79 -19.95 10.61
N GLN A 38 30.33 -20.31 9.41
CA GLN A 38 29.92 -19.34 8.41
C GLN A 38 28.74 -18.56 9.00
N ASN A 39 28.96 -17.28 9.31
CA ASN A 39 27.97 -16.48 10.02
C ASN A 39 27.10 -15.72 9.01
N PHE A 40 25.94 -16.28 8.69
CA PHE A 40 24.92 -15.66 7.83
C PHE A 40 23.81 -14.94 8.59
N SER A 41 24.07 -14.53 9.84
CA SER A 41 23.05 -13.87 10.69
C SER A 41 22.44 -12.60 10.10
N ASN A 42 23.09 -11.95 9.14
CA ASN A 42 22.57 -10.76 8.45
C ASN A 42 21.77 -11.10 7.17
N VAL A 43 21.79 -12.34 6.70
CA VAL A 43 21.00 -12.76 5.54
C VAL A 43 19.55 -12.89 5.99
N PRO A 44 18.58 -12.24 5.31
CA PRO A 44 17.19 -12.30 5.74
C PRO A 44 16.61 -13.71 5.56
N GLY A 45 15.83 -14.14 6.55
CA GLY A 45 15.21 -15.47 6.58
C GLY A 45 16.16 -16.57 7.05
N THR A 46 15.77 -17.82 6.81
CA THR A 46 16.61 -19.00 7.08
C THR A 46 17.30 -19.42 5.79
N VAL A 47 18.63 -19.59 5.83
CA VAL A 47 19.38 -20.03 4.65
C VAL A 47 19.06 -21.49 4.35
N VAL A 48 18.56 -21.77 3.14
CA VAL A 48 18.37 -23.14 2.65
C VAL A 48 19.64 -23.67 2.03
N VAL A 49 20.30 -22.85 1.20
CA VAL A 49 21.54 -23.20 0.51
C VAL A 49 22.29 -21.94 0.10
N HIS A 50 23.63 -22.02 0.13
CA HIS A 50 24.56 -20.97 -0.31
C HIS A 50 25.51 -21.50 -1.38
N SER A 51 25.81 -20.66 -2.37
CA SER A 51 26.92 -20.83 -3.30
C SER A 51 27.59 -19.48 -3.54
N PRO A 52 28.83 -19.24 -3.07
CA PRO A 52 29.50 -17.95 -3.24
C PRO A 52 29.75 -17.68 -4.72
N LYS A 53 29.80 -16.41 -5.13
CA LYS A 53 30.01 -16.05 -6.55
C LYS A 53 31.28 -16.66 -7.16
N SER A 54 32.30 -16.90 -6.35
CA SER A 54 33.55 -17.57 -6.78
C SER A 54 33.35 -19.02 -7.24
N SER A 55 32.23 -19.66 -6.87
CA SER A 55 31.88 -20.99 -7.36
C SER A 55 31.39 -20.99 -8.81
N GLY A 56 30.93 -19.85 -9.33
CA GLY A 56 30.25 -19.75 -10.62
C GLY A 56 28.89 -20.47 -10.68
N VAL A 57 28.39 -20.98 -9.55
CA VAL A 57 27.08 -21.63 -9.43
C VAL A 57 26.11 -20.65 -8.80
N TYR A 58 25.07 -20.27 -9.54
CA TYR A 58 24.05 -19.35 -9.07
C TYR A 58 22.74 -20.09 -8.79
N ARG A 59 22.04 -19.66 -7.73
CA ARG A 59 20.73 -20.21 -7.36
C ARG A 59 19.65 -19.59 -8.25
N GLY A 60 18.91 -20.45 -8.95
CA GLY A 60 17.87 -20.11 -9.90
C GLY A 60 16.47 -20.06 -9.27
N THR A 61 15.53 -20.63 -10.00
CA THR A 61 14.08 -20.65 -9.83
C THR A 61 13.67 -21.50 -8.62
N PRO A 62 13.25 -20.89 -7.49
CA PRO A 62 12.88 -21.64 -6.30
C PRO A 62 11.43 -22.15 -6.39
N SER A 63 11.11 -23.26 -5.73
CA SER A 63 9.74 -23.75 -5.58
C SER A 63 9.51 -24.43 -4.24
N ILE A 64 8.30 -24.36 -3.69
CA ILE A 64 7.96 -24.89 -2.36
C ILE A 64 6.69 -25.74 -2.39
N ALA A 65 6.72 -26.87 -1.68
CA ALA A 65 5.57 -27.72 -1.40
C ALA A 65 5.60 -28.19 0.07
N LYS A 66 4.42 -28.38 0.67
CA LYS A 66 4.29 -28.97 2.00
C LYS A 66 3.64 -30.35 1.87
N LEU A 67 4.26 -31.35 2.47
CA LEU A 67 3.78 -32.73 2.47
C LEU A 67 2.72 -32.92 3.58
N PRO A 68 1.84 -33.95 3.49
CA PRO A 68 0.82 -34.20 4.51
C PRO A 68 1.34 -34.48 5.92
N ASN A 69 2.60 -34.94 6.04
CA ASN A 69 3.25 -35.15 7.34
C ASN A 69 3.77 -33.85 7.98
N GLY A 70 3.67 -32.71 7.29
CA GLY A 70 4.11 -31.40 7.75
C GLY A 70 5.47 -30.96 7.21
N ASP A 71 6.24 -31.87 6.60
CA ASP A 71 7.55 -31.56 6.03
C ASP A 71 7.43 -30.55 4.90
N ILE A 72 8.39 -29.65 4.82
CA ILE A 72 8.48 -28.64 3.77
C ILE A 72 9.58 -29.08 2.80
N ILE A 73 9.22 -29.26 1.54
CA ILE A 73 10.15 -29.57 0.46
C ILE A 73 10.28 -28.34 -0.42
N THR A 74 11.53 -27.93 -0.67
CA THR A 74 11.84 -26.84 -1.59
C THR A 74 12.82 -27.32 -2.65
N SER A 75 12.82 -26.63 -3.78
CA SER A 75 13.79 -26.87 -4.84
C SER A 75 14.29 -25.58 -5.43
N ASN A 76 15.44 -25.62 -6.09
CA ASN A 76 15.78 -24.63 -7.10
C ASN A 76 16.72 -25.20 -8.15
N ASP A 77 16.56 -24.76 -9.40
CA ASP A 77 17.57 -25.02 -10.42
C ASP A 77 18.81 -24.16 -10.20
N VAL A 78 19.92 -24.60 -10.80
CA VAL A 78 21.17 -23.83 -10.80
C VAL A 78 21.54 -23.42 -12.22
N PHE A 79 22.27 -22.32 -12.32
CA PHE A 79 22.79 -21.84 -13.59
C PHE A 79 24.18 -21.23 -13.40
N GLY A 80 24.89 -21.04 -14.50
CA GLY A 80 26.27 -20.57 -14.53
C GLY A 80 27.00 -21.11 -15.74
N THR A 81 28.15 -20.53 -16.06
CA THR A 81 28.94 -20.98 -17.22
C THR A 81 29.46 -22.40 -16.96
N GLY A 82 29.13 -23.33 -17.86
CA GLY A 82 29.55 -24.74 -17.76
C GLY A 82 28.77 -25.57 -16.73
N ILE A 83 27.73 -25.02 -16.11
CA ILE A 83 26.91 -25.75 -15.14
C ILE A 83 25.84 -26.58 -15.87
N SER A 84 25.78 -27.88 -15.58
CA SER A 84 24.77 -28.77 -16.13
C SER A 84 23.37 -28.43 -15.59
N ASN A 85 22.37 -28.45 -16.48
CA ASN A 85 20.96 -28.29 -16.13
C ASN A 85 20.54 -29.30 -15.06
N ARG A 86 20.21 -28.81 -13.85
CA ARG A 86 19.70 -29.62 -12.74
C ARG A 86 18.87 -28.78 -11.78
N THR A 87 17.99 -29.44 -11.04
CA THR A 87 17.24 -28.90 -9.90
C THR A 87 17.66 -29.62 -8.62
N ASP A 88 18.15 -28.88 -7.63
CA ASP A 88 18.47 -29.42 -6.31
C ASP A 88 17.22 -29.41 -5.42
N ILE A 89 17.03 -30.44 -4.59
CA ILE A 89 15.90 -30.62 -3.67
C ILE A 89 16.38 -30.55 -2.23
N PHE A 90 15.64 -29.86 -1.37
CA PHE A 90 15.92 -29.69 0.05
C PHE A 90 14.67 -29.93 0.88
N GLY A 91 14.84 -30.41 2.11
CA GLY A 91 13.75 -30.67 3.04
C GLY A 91 13.95 -30.04 4.40
N SER A 92 12.86 -29.71 5.05
CA SER A 92 12.81 -29.29 6.45
C SER A 92 11.72 -30.06 7.18
N THR A 93 12.10 -30.65 8.32
CA THR A 93 11.21 -31.39 9.24
C THR A 93 10.87 -30.57 10.49
N ASP A 94 11.43 -29.36 10.61
CA ASP A 94 11.31 -28.47 11.78
C ASP A 94 10.65 -27.14 11.42
N ASN A 95 9.72 -27.17 10.46
CA ASN A 95 8.90 -26.03 10.04
C ASN A 95 9.71 -24.86 9.44
N GLY A 96 10.83 -25.20 8.79
CA GLY A 96 11.69 -24.29 8.04
C GLY A 96 12.84 -23.67 8.84
N ALA A 97 13.10 -24.16 10.06
CA ALA A 97 14.18 -23.66 10.92
C ALA A 97 15.56 -24.20 10.51
N SER A 98 15.62 -25.41 9.94
CA SER A 98 16.81 -25.99 9.33
C SER A 98 16.47 -26.77 8.06
N TRP A 99 17.49 -26.99 7.22
CA TRP A 99 17.33 -27.54 5.88
C TRP A 99 18.42 -28.55 5.54
N ASP A 100 17.99 -29.70 5.01
CA ASP A 100 18.87 -30.76 4.52
C ASP A 100 18.79 -30.87 3.00
N SER A 101 19.90 -31.17 2.34
CA SER A 101 19.90 -31.55 0.92
C SER A 101 19.37 -32.98 0.79
N ILE A 102 18.37 -33.16 -0.08
CA ILE A 102 17.73 -34.46 -0.30
C ILE A 102 18.30 -35.15 -1.55
N SER A 103 18.26 -34.46 -2.70
CA SER A 103 18.65 -35.03 -3.99
C SER A 103 18.91 -33.92 -5.03
N SER A 104 19.45 -34.31 -6.19
CA SER A 104 19.55 -33.45 -7.38
C SER A 104 18.94 -34.17 -8.59
N VAL A 105 18.04 -33.47 -9.30
CA VAL A 105 17.36 -33.97 -10.49
C VAL A 105 18.04 -33.40 -11.74
N ASN A 106 18.76 -34.25 -12.47
CA ASN A 106 19.42 -33.86 -13.71
C ASN A 106 18.43 -33.64 -14.86
N GLY A 107 18.74 -32.68 -15.74
CA GLY A 107 17.88 -32.29 -16.84
C GLY A 107 16.56 -31.70 -16.35
N ALA A 108 16.61 -30.83 -15.34
CA ALA A 108 15.46 -30.11 -14.82
C ALA A 108 15.84 -28.64 -14.63
N VAL A 109 15.06 -27.73 -15.22
CA VAL A 109 15.15 -26.28 -15.07
C VAL A 109 13.75 -25.69 -15.06
N TRP A 110 13.60 -24.48 -14.52
CA TRP A 110 12.31 -23.77 -14.47
C TRP A 110 11.16 -24.61 -13.88
N SER A 111 11.49 -25.52 -12.96
CA SER A 111 10.58 -26.56 -12.48
C SER A 111 9.90 -26.13 -11.17
N GLY A 112 8.62 -26.44 -11.06
CA GLY A 112 7.83 -26.23 -9.85
C GLY A 112 7.46 -27.54 -9.17
N LEU A 113 7.47 -27.54 -7.83
CA LEU A 113 6.99 -28.63 -6.98
C LEU A 113 5.49 -28.51 -6.75
N PHE A 114 4.80 -29.64 -6.72
CA PHE A 114 3.45 -29.74 -6.15
C PHE A 114 3.19 -31.16 -5.66
N TYR A 115 2.43 -31.29 -4.58
CA TYR A 115 2.02 -32.58 -4.05
C TYR A 115 0.58 -32.88 -4.48
N HIS A 116 0.33 -34.08 -5.00
CA HIS A 116 -0.99 -34.51 -5.41
C HIS A 116 -1.09 -36.05 -5.40
N GLN A 117 -2.23 -36.60 -4.99
CA GLN A 117 -2.48 -38.06 -4.98
C GLN A 117 -1.31 -38.90 -4.44
N ASN A 118 -0.84 -38.56 -3.24
CA ASN A 118 0.23 -39.26 -2.54
C ASN A 118 1.60 -39.27 -3.24
N LYS A 119 1.83 -38.33 -4.16
CA LYS A 119 3.09 -38.20 -4.90
C LYS A 119 3.54 -36.75 -4.94
N LEU A 120 4.85 -36.54 -4.79
CA LEU A 120 5.47 -35.24 -5.04
C LEU A 120 5.84 -35.17 -6.53
N TYR A 121 5.44 -34.11 -7.20
CA TYR A 121 5.72 -33.89 -8.61
C TYR A 121 6.70 -32.73 -8.83
N LEU A 122 7.50 -32.86 -9.88
CA LEU A 122 8.36 -31.80 -10.40
C LEU A 122 8.01 -31.58 -11.88
N LEU A 123 7.43 -30.43 -12.19
CA LEU A 123 6.95 -30.06 -13.53
C LEU A 123 7.72 -28.85 -14.04
N GLY A 124 8.40 -28.98 -15.17
CA GLY A 124 9.20 -27.92 -15.77
C GLY A 124 9.92 -28.36 -17.04
N ALA A 125 10.95 -27.62 -17.44
CA ALA A 125 11.70 -27.89 -18.65
C ALA A 125 12.83 -28.90 -18.40
N ASN A 126 13.13 -29.74 -19.40
CA ASN A 126 14.22 -30.72 -19.28
C ASN A 126 15.62 -30.16 -19.61
N THR A 127 15.70 -28.97 -20.19
CA THR A 127 16.94 -28.26 -20.54
C THR A 127 16.65 -26.77 -20.69
N SER A 128 17.68 -25.93 -20.71
CA SER A 128 17.60 -24.49 -20.96
C SER A 128 17.62 -24.11 -22.45
N GLY A 129 17.83 -25.06 -23.37
CA GLY A 129 17.83 -24.84 -24.82
C GLY A 129 17.07 -25.92 -25.59
N GLY A 130 16.06 -25.54 -26.39
CA GLY A 130 15.24 -26.49 -27.17
C GLY A 130 14.33 -27.39 -26.30
N ALA A 131 13.90 -26.89 -25.14
CA ALA A 131 13.35 -27.67 -24.04
C ALA A 131 12.00 -28.35 -24.31
N ASN A 132 11.83 -29.58 -23.83
CA ASN A 132 10.52 -30.20 -23.65
C ASN A 132 9.95 -29.80 -22.28
N LEU A 133 8.63 -29.60 -22.20
CA LEU A 133 7.92 -29.56 -20.93
C LEU A 133 7.75 -31.00 -20.43
N VAL A 134 8.27 -31.28 -19.24
CA VAL A 134 8.30 -32.62 -18.64
C VAL A 134 7.77 -32.62 -17.21
N ILE A 135 7.25 -33.76 -16.79
CA ILE A 135 6.88 -34.04 -15.40
C ILE A 135 7.63 -35.27 -14.89
N ARG A 136 7.97 -35.23 -13.61
CA ARG A 136 8.54 -36.35 -12.83
C ARG A 136 7.75 -36.51 -11.54
N GLY A 137 7.73 -37.73 -11.03
CA GLY A 137 7.09 -38.07 -9.77
C GLY A 137 8.08 -38.69 -8.79
N SER A 138 7.84 -38.46 -7.50
CA SER A 138 8.56 -39.05 -6.38
C SER A 138 7.56 -39.59 -5.35
N ASP A 139 7.76 -40.85 -4.98
CA ASP A 139 6.95 -41.58 -3.99
C ASP A 139 7.55 -41.56 -2.58
N ASP A 140 8.71 -40.94 -2.41
CA ASP A 140 9.53 -40.98 -1.18
C ASP A 140 9.96 -39.58 -0.71
N GLY A 141 9.15 -38.56 -0.99
CA GLY A 141 9.38 -37.19 -0.51
C GLY A 141 10.50 -36.44 -1.22
N GLY A 142 10.89 -36.88 -2.43
CA GLY A 142 11.90 -36.24 -3.26
C GLY A 142 13.27 -36.89 -3.21
N VAL A 143 13.43 -38.04 -2.54
CA VAL A 143 14.71 -38.79 -2.49
C VAL A 143 15.01 -39.41 -3.84
N THR A 144 14.03 -40.06 -4.46
CA THR A 144 14.12 -40.62 -5.81
C THR A 144 13.05 -40.05 -6.73
N TRP A 145 13.35 -40.03 -8.04
CA TRP A 145 12.49 -39.44 -9.06
C TRP A 145 12.36 -40.37 -10.26
N SER A 146 11.15 -40.42 -10.83
CA SER A 146 10.91 -41.12 -12.09
C SER A 146 11.71 -40.50 -13.25
N SER A 147 11.89 -41.27 -14.33
CA SER A 147 12.25 -40.71 -15.64
C SER A 147 11.26 -39.62 -16.05
N PRO A 148 11.69 -38.61 -16.83
CA PRO A 148 10.80 -37.54 -17.29
C PRO A 148 9.76 -38.05 -18.28
N THR A 149 8.49 -37.75 -18.03
CA THR A 149 7.41 -37.85 -19.01
C THR A 149 7.32 -36.54 -19.78
N ILE A 150 7.42 -36.58 -21.11
CA ILE A 150 7.21 -35.40 -21.96
C ILE A 150 5.71 -35.11 -22.08
N ILE A 151 5.30 -33.91 -21.67
CA ILE A 151 3.93 -33.41 -21.78
C ILE A 151 3.75 -32.57 -23.04
N VAL A 152 4.71 -31.67 -23.31
CA VAL A 152 4.75 -30.86 -24.54
C VAL A 152 6.17 -30.92 -25.10
N SER A 153 6.28 -31.27 -26.38
CA SER A 153 7.57 -31.36 -27.06
C SER A 153 8.03 -29.99 -27.56
N GLY A 154 9.31 -29.68 -27.29
CA GLY A 154 10.05 -28.58 -27.88
C GLY A 154 9.70 -27.17 -27.38
N ALA A 155 10.72 -26.32 -27.39
CA ALA A 155 10.66 -24.87 -27.19
C ALA A 155 9.86 -24.39 -25.96
N CYS A 156 9.85 -25.16 -24.87
CA CYS A 156 9.26 -24.73 -23.61
C CYS A 156 10.10 -23.61 -22.97
N HIS A 157 9.41 -22.57 -22.52
CA HIS A 157 9.92 -21.53 -21.62
C HIS A 157 8.94 -21.37 -20.45
N GLY A 158 9.44 -21.04 -19.26
CA GLY A 158 8.58 -20.74 -18.11
C GLY A 158 9.35 -20.60 -16.81
N SER A 159 8.67 -20.83 -15.69
CA SER A 159 9.21 -20.73 -14.32
C SER A 159 8.36 -21.55 -13.33
N SER A 160 8.76 -21.57 -12.05
CA SER A 160 8.03 -22.17 -10.92
C SER A 160 6.78 -21.39 -10.51
N THR A 161 5.93 -21.12 -11.48
CA THR A 161 4.57 -20.60 -11.28
C THR A 161 3.67 -21.68 -10.63
N PRO A 162 2.66 -21.36 -9.81
CA PRO A 162 1.87 -22.37 -9.11
C PRO A 162 1.08 -23.28 -10.04
N VAL A 163 0.83 -24.52 -9.61
CA VAL A 163 -0.20 -25.37 -10.20
C VAL A 163 -1.55 -25.01 -9.60
N LEU A 164 -2.52 -24.69 -10.45
CA LEU A 164 -3.89 -24.40 -10.04
C LEU A 164 -4.71 -25.69 -10.01
N PHE A 165 -5.43 -25.90 -8.91
CA PHE A 165 -6.40 -26.98 -8.75
C PHE A 165 -7.80 -26.36 -8.84
N ALA A 166 -8.50 -26.55 -9.96
CA ALA A 166 -9.83 -25.97 -10.19
C ALA A 166 -10.65 -26.82 -11.16
N ASN A 167 -11.98 -26.73 -11.11
CA ASN A 167 -12.87 -27.36 -12.10
C ASN A 167 -12.57 -28.87 -12.38
N GLY A 168 -12.16 -29.62 -11.34
CA GLY A 168 -11.80 -31.04 -11.44
C GLY A 168 -10.49 -31.34 -12.19
N ARG A 169 -9.66 -30.32 -12.46
CA ARG A 169 -8.41 -30.41 -13.21
C ARG A 169 -7.27 -29.68 -12.51
N ILE A 170 -6.05 -30.05 -12.88
CA ILE A 170 -4.87 -29.23 -12.63
C ILE A 170 -4.60 -28.35 -13.84
N TYR A 171 -4.11 -27.14 -13.63
CA TYR A 171 -3.72 -26.21 -14.69
C TYR A 171 -2.34 -25.61 -14.40
N LYS A 172 -1.56 -25.41 -15.46
CA LYS A 172 -0.25 -24.77 -15.38
C LYS A 172 0.02 -24.00 -16.66
N ALA A 173 0.44 -22.75 -16.52
CA ALA A 173 0.83 -21.91 -17.65
C ALA A 173 2.33 -22.05 -17.95
N TYR A 174 2.65 -22.00 -19.25
CA TYR A 174 3.99 -22.01 -19.82
C TYR A 174 3.97 -21.22 -21.13
N GLU A 175 5.16 -20.98 -21.68
CA GLU A 175 5.34 -20.36 -22.98
C GLU A 175 6.00 -21.29 -23.99
N PHE A 176 5.63 -21.11 -25.25
CA PHE A 176 6.28 -21.73 -26.40
C PHE A 176 7.13 -20.66 -27.06
N HIS A 177 8.43 -20.88 -27.10
CA HIS A 177 9.38 -19.97 -27.74
C HIS A 177 9.41 -20.21 -29.25
N ASP A 178 8.84 -19.27 -30.00
CA ASP A 178 9.01 -19.21 -31.45
C ASP A 178 10.18 -18.27 -31.81
N THR A 179 10.39 -18.04 -33.10
CA THR A 179 11.47 -17.21 -33.63
C THR A 179 11.38 -15.78 -33.08
N ASP A 180 12.49 -15.32 -32.51
CA ASP A 180 12.63 -13.94 -32.08
C ASP A 180 12.65 -12.96 -33.26
N LEU A 181 11.90 -11.88 -33.13
CA LEU A 181 11.76 -10.82 -34.12
C LEU A 181 12.71 -9.65 -33.78
N ASN A 182 13.37 -9.11 -34.80
CA ASN A 182 14.24 -7.92 -34.70
C ASN A 182 15.33 -8.03 -33.62
N GLY A 183 15.82 -9.25 -33.35
CA GLY A 183 16.84 -9.51 -32.33
C GLY A 183 16.40 -9.23 -30.89
N LYS A 184 15.09 -9.05 -30.63
CA LYS A 184 14.56 -8.88 -29.28
C LYS A 184 14.41 -10.24 -28.61
N TRP A 185 15.14 -10.43 -27.51
CA TRP A 185 15.13 -11.66 -26.71
C TRP A 185 13.69 -12.08 -26.32
N MET A 186 13.36 -13.35 -26.55
CA MET A 186 12.06 -13.97 -26.21
C MET A 186 10.84 -13.26 -26.81
N SER A 187 11.01 -12.46 -27.87
CA SER A 187 9.91 -11.78 -28.56
C SER A 187 8.96 -12.73 -29.28
N GLY A 188 9.42 -13.95 -29.61
CA GLY A 188 8.61 -15.02 -30.18
C GLY A 188 7.79 -15.83 -29.17
N ASN A 189 7.85 -15.52 -27.87
CA ASN A 189 7.13 -16.30 -26.86
C ASN A 189 5.60 -16.20 -26.99
N LYS A 190 4.95 -17.36 -27.04
CA LYS A 190 3.48 -17.52 -27.06
C LYS A 190 3.01 -18.18 -25.78
N ALA A 191 2.02 -17.59 -25.10
CA ALA A 191 1.51 -18.17 -23.85
C ALA A 191 0.54 -19.32 -24.12
N TYR A 192 0.54 -20.35 -23.28
CA TYR A 192 -0.48 -21.39 -23.28
C TYR A 192 -0.64 -21.99 -21.87
N ILE A 193 -1.72 -22.75 -21.69
CA ILE A 193 -1.98 -23.50 -20.46
C ILE A 193 -2.05 -25.00 -20.80
N VAL A 194 -1.41 -25.82 -19.98
CA VAL A 194 -1.62 -27.27 -19.95
C VAL A 194 -2.53 -27.63 -18.78
N SER A 195 -3.32 -28.68 -18.97
CA SER A 195 -4.20 -29.19 -17.92
C SER A 195 -4.36 -30.70 -17.99
N ALA A 196 -4.65 -31.33 -16.86
CA ALA A 196 -4.99 -32.75 -16.78
C ALA A 196 -6.14 -32.95 -15.77
N PRO A 197 -7.02 -33.95 -15.93
CA PRO A 197 -7.96 -34.33 -14.88
C PRO A 197 -7.22 -34.62 -13.57
N MET A 198 -7.74 -34.14 -12.44
CA MET A 198 -7.11 -34.40 -11.13
C MET A 198 -7.04 -35.90 -10.79
N GLY A 199 -7.95 -36.70 -11.34
CA GLY A 199 -7.98 -38.16 -11.13
C GLY A 199 -7.04 -38.97 -12.02
N ALA A 200 -6.38 -38.33 -13.00
CA ALA A 200 -5.59 -39.04 -14.01
C ALA A 200 -4.16 -39.34 -13.51
N ASP A 201 -3.54 -40.36 -14.10
CA ASP A 201 -2.11 -40.56 -13.97
C ASP A 201 -1.37 -39.42 -14.68
N LEU A 202 -0.74 -38.55 -13.89
CA LEU A 202 -0.03 -37.37 -14.40
C LEU A 202 1.29 -37.74 -15.09
N LEU A 203 1.84 -38.94 -14.86
CA LEU A 203 3.01 -39.46 -15.57
C LEU A 203 2.67 -40.09 -16.92
N ASN A 204 1.39 -40.15 -17.28
CA ASN A 204 0.94 -40.51 -18.61
C ASN A 204 0.73 -39.24 -19.46
N SER A 205 1.51 -39.09 -20.54
CA SER A 205 1.42 -37.92 -21.42
C SER A 205 0.06 -37.75 -22.07
N ALA A 206 -0.68 -38.84 -22.31
CA ALA A 206 -2.03 -38.79 -22.89
C ALA A 206 -3.10 -38.19 -21.95
N SER A 207 -2.80 -38.05 -20.65
CA SER A 207 -3.69 -37.41 -19.67
C SER A 207 -3.76 -35.89 -19.83
N TRP A 208 -2.79 -35.30 -20.53
CA TRP A 208 -2.62 -33.86 -20.61
C TRP A 208 -3.28 -33.26 -21.84
N THR A 209 -3.81 -32.05 -21.67
CA THR A 209 -4.47 -31.25 -22.69
C THR A 209 -3.79 -29.89 -22.74
N GLN A 210 -3.48 -29.40 -23.94
CA GLN A 210 -2.89 -28.09 -24.16
C GLN A 210 -3.93 -27.14 -24.75
N SER A 211 -3.94 -25.89 -24.28
CA SER A 211 -4.67 -24.81 -24.94
C SER A 211 -4.04 -24.44 -26.29
N ALA A 212 -4.80 -23.69 -27.09
CA ALA A 212 -4.24 -22.84 -28.13
C ALA A 212 -3.12 -21.96 -27.55
N LYS A 213 -2.15 -21.62 -28.41
CA LYS A 213 -1.05 -20.71 -28.08
C LYS A 213 -1.48 -19.28 -28.40
N LEU A 214 -1.32 -18.38 -27.45
CA LEU A 214 -1.60 -16.96 -27.60
C LEU A 214 -0.40 -16.27 -28.23
N GLU A 215 -0.57 -15.79 -29.45
CA GLU A 215 0.41 -14.94 -30.11
C GLU A 215 0.65 -13.65 -29.32
N LYS A 216 1.84 -13.09 -29.47
CA LYS A 216 2.18 -11.78 -28.92
C LYS A 216 1.29 -10.69 -29.55
N PRO A 217 0.49 -9.92 -28.76
CA PRO A 217 -0.30 -8.82 -29.27
C PRO A 217 0.57 -7.63 -29.69
N ALA A 218 0.10 -6.82 -30.64
CA ALA A 218 0.83 -5.64 -31.13
C ALA A 218 1.14 -4.59 -30.06
N TRP A 219 0.33 -4.50 -29.00
CA TRP A 219 0.54 -3.57 -27.87
C TRP A 219 1.65 -4.01 -26.90
N LEU A 220 2.11 -5.27 -27.00
CA LEU A 220 3.16 -5.80 -26.15
C LEU A 220 4.50 -5.41 -26.76
N ASP A 221 5.19 -4.44 -26.17
CA ASP A 221 6.55 -4.09 -26.59
C ASP A 221 7.59 -5.00 -25.92
N GLY A 222 8.77 -5.11 -26.52
CA GLY A 222 9.89 -5.89 -25.97
C GLY A 222 9.74 -7.39 -26.23
N THR A 223 9.65 -8.17 -25.15
CA THR A 223 9.54 -9.64 -25.16
C THR A 223 8.13 -10.10 -25.59
N GLY A 224 7.94 -11.40 -25.77
CA GLY A 224 6.63 -12.03 -25.81
C GLY A 224 6.09 -12.22 -24.39
N TRP A 225 5.14 -13.13 -24.26
CA TRP A 225 4.59 -13.53 -22.96
C TRP A 225 5.67 -14.20 -22.09
N LEU A 226 5.62 -14.01 -20.78
CA LEU A 226 6.60 -14.57 -19.85
C LEU A 226 5.93 -15.05 -18.56
N GLU A 227 6.32 -16.25 -18.11
CA GLU A 227 6.13 -16.75 -16.74
C GLU A 227 4.67 -16.64 -16.26
N GLY A 228 3.74 -17.16 -17.06
CA GLY A 228 2.30 -17.06 -16.79
C GLY A 228 1.83 -17.83 -15.55
N ASN A 229 0.86 -17.25 -14.83
CA ASN A 229 0.15 -17.84 -13.70
C ASN A 229 -1.25 -18.28 -14.14
N ALA A 230 -1.55 -19.58 -14.08
CA ALA A 230 -2.93 -20.05 -14.22
C ALA A 230 -3.68 -19.79 -12.91
N VAL A 231 -4.80 -19.05 -12.98
CA VAL A 231 -5.60 -18.67 -11.80
C VAL A 231 -7.08 -18.80 -12.10
N ILE A 232 -7.90 -19.20 -11.13
CA ILE A 232 -9.36 -19.22 -11.27
C ILE A 232 -9.94 -17.82 -11.09
N GLY A 233 -10.71 -17.32 -12.05
CA GLY A 233 -11.47 -16.09 -11.91
C GLY A 233 -12.76 -16.29 -11.13
N LEU A 234 -13.32 -15.22 -10.55
CA LEU A 234 -14.62 -15.26 -9.87
C LEU A 234 -15.78 -15.64 -10.81
N ASP A 235 -15.59 -15.49 -12.13
CA ASP A 235 -16.50 -15.95 -13.17
C ASP A 235 -16.40 -17.47 -13.47
N GLY A 236 -15.56 -18.20 -12.72
CA GLY A 236 -15.33 -19.63 -12.88
C GLY A 236 -14.43 -20.00 -14.06
N LYS A 237 -13.93 -19.03 -14.83
CA LYS A 237 -13.02 -19.27 -15.96
C LYS A 237 -11.58 -19.31 -15.49
N ILE A 238 -10.76 -20.07 -16.21
CA ILE A 238 -9.31 -20.08 -16.01
C ILE A 238 -8.70 -18.86 -16.69
N LYS A 239 -7.96 -18.08 -15.92
CA LYS A 239 -7.23 -16.89 -16.33
C LYS A 239 -5.74 -17.19 -16.36
N CYS A 240 -5.01 -16.41 -17.15
CA CYS A 240 -3.56 -16.41 -17.13
C CYS A 240 -3.04 -14.99 -16.90
N ILE A 241 -2.28 -14.80 -15.82
CA ILE A 241 -1.64 -13.53 -15.49
C ILE A 241 -0.14 -13.67 -15.70
N THR A 242 0.44 -12.83 -16.57
CA THR A 242 1.82 -13.00 -17.04
C THR A 242 2.71 -11.83 -16.66
N ARG A 243 3.99 -12.09 -16.43
CA ARG A 243 5.02 -11.05 -16.42
C ARG A 243 5.10 -10.39 -17.79
N LEU A 244 5.32 -9.07 -17.81
CA LEU A 244 5.63 -8.31 -19.01
C LEU A 244 6.96 -7.57 -18.82
N ALA A 245 7.92 -7.71 -19.75
CA ALA A 245 9.11 -6.88 -19.71
C ALA A 245 8.72 -5.41 -19.93
N SER A 246 8.93 -4.55 -18.94
CA SER A 246 8.59 -3.13 -19.03
C SER A 246 9.57 -2.23 -18.27
N MET A 247 9.55 -0.93 -18.62
CA MET A 247 10.30 0.11 -17.91
C MET A 247 9.65 0.47 -16.57
N ASP A 248 8.31 0.43 -16.49
CA ASP A 248 7.56 0.93 -15.33
C ASP A 248 7.37 -0.10 -14.20
N GLY A 249 7.39 -1.39 -14.51
CA GLY A 249 7.04 -2.49 -13.59
C GLY A 249 5.60 -2.47 -13.08
N ALA A 250 4.71 -1.71 -13.73
CA ALA A 250 3.38 -1.38 -13.20
C ALA A 250 2.22 -2.14 -13.86
N HIS A 251 2.54 -3.10 -14.73
CA HIS A 251 1.54 -3.84 -15.50
C HIS A 251 1.87 -5.32 -15.63
N ALA A 252 0.83 -6.15 -15.62
CA ALA A 252 0.90 -7.56 -15.98
C ALA A 252 0.04 -7.82 -17.23
N GLY A 253 0.32 -8.93 -17.92
CA GLY A 253 -0.50 -9.41 -19.02
C GLY A 253 -1.64 -10.27 -18.48
N TYR A 254 -2.77 -10.27 -19.17
CA TYR A 254 -3.97 -11.00 -18.79
C TYR A 254 -4.59 -11.65 -20.03
N TYR A 255 -5.02 -12.90 -19.93
CA TYR A 255 -5.99 -13.50 -20.86
C TYR A 255 -6.84 -14.56 -20.17
N SER A 256 -7.92 -14.98 -20.81
CA SER A 256 -8.85 -15.99 -20.30
C SER A 256 -8.94 -17.19 -21.24
N LEU A 257 -9.28 -18.36 -20.70
CA LEU A 257 -9.69 -19.52 -21.49
C LEU A 257 -11.21 -19.58 -21.59
N SER A 258 -11.73 -19.87 -22.78
CA SER A 258 -13.14 -20.20 -23.01
C SER A 258 -13.40 -21.70 -22.84
N SER A 259 -12.37 -22.53 -22.99
CA SER A 259 -12.38 -23.97 -22.68
C SER A 259 -10.95 -24.45 -22.38
N ASN A 260 -10.78 -25.71 -21.96
CA ASN A 260 -9.45 -26.28 -21.70
C ASN A 260 -8.52 -26.29 -22.93
N THR A 261 -9.05 -26.07 -24.14
CA THR A 261 -8.29 -26.05 -25.39
C THR A 261 -8.29 -24.68 -26.09
N GLN A 262 -9.14 -23.73 -25.69
CA GLN A 262 -9.37 -22.48 -26.41
C GLN A 262 -9.14 -21.25 -25.53
N ILE A 263 -8.44 -20.27 -26.11
CA ILE A 263 -8.33 -18.92 -25.53
C ILE A 263 -9.60 -18.14 -25.85
N GLU A 264 -10.11 -17.39 -24.89
CA GLU A 264 -11.24 -16.51 -25.07
C GLU A 264 -10.85 -15.33 -25.98
N ALA A 265 -11.54 -15.18 -27.11
CA ALA A 265 -11.28 -14.15 -28.10
C ALA A 265 -11.39 -12.75 -27.47
N GLY A 266 -10.43 -11.88 -27.75
CA GLY A 266 -10.40 -10.51 -27.23
C GLY A 266 -10.07 -10.38 -25.74
N SER A 267 -9.80 -11.47 -25.02
CA SER A 267 -9.49 -11.42 -23.59
C SER A 267 -8.09 -10.88 -23.26
N ALA A 268 -7.18 -10.84 -24.24
CA ALA A 268 -5.79 -10.45 -24.05
C ALA A 268 -5.66 -8.93 -23.79
N LYS A 269 -5.21 -8.55 -22.59
CA LYS A 269 -5.04 -7.14 -22.19
C LYS A 269 -3.87 -6.95 -21.21
N LYS A 270 -3.54 -5.68 -20.93
CA LYS A 270 -2.70 -5.29 -19.78
C LYS A 270 -3.61 -4.95 -18.61
N ILE A 271 -3.18 -5.29 -17.40
CA ILE A 271 -3.83 -4.90 -16.15
C ILE A 271 -2.83 -4.17 -15.25
N PRO A 272 -3.26 -3.20 -14.42
CA PRO A 272 -2.43 -2.64 -13.36
C PRO A 272 -1.92 -3.73 -12.42
N PHE A 273 -0.60 -3.80 -12.21
CA PHE A 273 0.01 -4.79 -11.34
C PHE A 273 1.35 -4.31 -10.79
N PHE A 274 1.49 -4.23 -9.48
CA PHE A 274 2.74 -3.84 -8.83
C PHE A 274 3.78 -4.96 -8.91
N GLY A 275 4.86 -4.73 -9.67
CA GLY A 275 5.96 -5.68 -9.85
C GLY A 275 5.82 -6.60 -11.07
N GLY A 276 4.98 -6.22 -12.04
CA GLY A 276 4.69 -7.04 -13.23
C GLY A 276 5.86 -7.22 -14.20
N ALA A 277 6.99 -6.54 -13.99
CA ALA A 277 8.21 -6.68 -14.79
C ALA A 277 9.18 -7.77 -14.33
N SER A 278 8.90 -8.40 -13.18
CA SER A 278 9.66 -9.53 -12.62
C SER A 278 8.72 -10.73 -12.41
N LYS A 279 9.28 -11.92 -12.18
CA LYS A 279 8.47 -13.11 -11.91
C LYS A 279 7.69 -12.94 -10.59
N PHE A 280 6.41 -13.27 -10.61
CA PHE A 280 5.52 -13.28 -9.45
C PHE A 280 4.64 -14.54 -9.47
N ASN A 281 4.12 -14.92 -8.31
CA ASN A 281 3.21 -16.05 -8.14
C ASN A 281 1.89 -15.59 -7.53
N ILE A 282 0.76 -15.98 -8.12
CA ILE A 282 -0.59 -15.64 -7.64
C ILE A 282 -1.28 -16.87 -7.09
N ARG A 283 -1.93 -16.74 -5.93
CA ARG A 283 -2.88 -17.74 -5.41
C ARG A 283 -4.14 -17.06 -4.88
N TYR A 284 -5.27 -17.73 -5.03
CA TYR A 284 -6.54 -17.32 -4.42
C TYR A 284 -6.65 -17.90 -3.01
N ASP A 285 -7.09 -17.09 -2.06
CA ASP A 285 -7.42 -17.51 -0.71
C ASP A 285 -8.93 -17.42 -0.50
N SER A 286 -9.56 -18.57 -0.25
CA SER A 286 -11.00 -18.65 0.02
C SER A 286 -11.40 -18.02 1.35
N LEU A 287 -10.47 -17.85 2.31
CA LEU A 287 -10.77 -17.27 3.62
C LEU A 287 -10.89 -15.75 3.55
N SER A 288 -9.90 -15.08 2.97
CA SER A 288 -9.94 -13.63 2.74
C SER A 288 -10.73 -13.23 1.50
N GLN A 289 -11.13 -14.20 0.66
CA GLN A 289 -11.77 -14.01 -0.63
C GLN A 289 -10.96 -13.11 -1.59
N LYS A 290 -9.63 -13.13 -1.47
CA LYS A 290 -8.71 -12.31 -2.25
C LYS A 290 -7.69 -13.14 -3.00
N TYR A 291 -7.18 -12.57 -4.08
CA TYR A 291 -5.97 -13.00 -4.73
C TYR A 291 -4.77 -12.36 -4.04
N TRP A 292 -3.75 -13.15 -3.80
CA TRP A 292 -2.51 -12.70 -3.16
C TRP A 292 -1.33 -12.97 -4.08
N SER A 293 -0.29 -12.14 -3.97
CA SER A 293 0.98 -12.33 -4.65
C SER A 293 2.12 -11.75 -3.82
N LEU A 294 3.32 -12.30 -4.01
CA LEU A 294 4.58 -11.67 -3.63
C LEU A 294 5.30 -11.28 -4.91
N ALA A 295 5.55 -9.98 -5.08
CA ALA A 295 6.08 -9.42 -6.31
C ALA A 295 7.18 -8.39 -6.04
N ASN A 296 8.17 -8.32 -6.94
CA ASN A 296 9.20 -7.29 -6.86
C ASN A 296 8.65 -5.94 -7.34
N TYR A 297 8.08 -5.19 -6.42
CA TYR A 297 7.66 -3.81 -6.63
C TYR A 297 8.87 -2.89 -6.80
N VAL A 298 8.76 -1.88 -7.67
CA VAL A 298 9.80 -0.87 -7.88
C VAL A 298 9.30 0.48 -7.37
N PRO A 299 9.64 0.87 -6.13
CA PRO A 299 9.39 2.19 -5.57
C PRO A 299 9.96 3.31 -6.43
N LYS A 300 9.34 4.50 -6.36
CA LYS A 300 9.75 5.68 -7.14
C LYS A 300 11.19 6.10 -6.83
N GLU A 301 11.64 5.88 -5.59
CA GLU A 301 12.97 6.18 -5.08
C GLU A 301 14.05 5.42 -5.85
N PHE A 302 13.74 4.21 -6.33
CA PHE A 302 14.67 3.35 -7.06
C PHE A 302 14.50 3.45 -8.58
N LYS A 303 13.52 4.20 -9.07
CA LYS A 303 13.34 4.49 -10.50
C LYS A 303 14.29 5.61 -10.92
N ALA A 304 15.57 5.26 -11.14
CA ALA A 304 16.57 6.18 -11.64
C ALA A 304 17.17 5.73 -12.99
N GLY A 305 17.38 6.68 -13.91
CA GLY A 305 17.99 6.44 -15.22
C GLY A 305 17.13 5.61 -16.19
N ASN A 306 17.77 5.03 -17.21
CA ASN A 306 17.12 4.19 -18.22
C ASN A 306 17.13 2.68 -17.84
N ARG A 307 17.06 2.36 -16.55
CA ARG A 307 17.01 0.97 -16.08
C ARG A 307 15.57 0.44 -16.18
N SER A 308 15.40 -0.77 -16.73
CA SER A 308 14.09 -1.41 -16.77
C SER A 308 13.69 -1.91 -15.37
N ALA A 309 12.39 -1.88 -15.06
CA ALA A 309 11.90 -2.35 -13.77
C ALA A 309 12.23 -3.83 -13.51
N GLY A 310 12.29 -4.66 -14.55
CA GLY A 310 12.72 -6.07 -14.42
C GLY A 310 14.18 -6.24 -13.99
N GLY A 311 14.97 -5.16 -14.03
CA GLY A 311 16.33 -5.10 -13.51
C GLY A 311 16.42 -4.61 -12.06
N ILE A 312 15.32 -4.29 -11.37
CA ILE A 312 15.33 -3.78 -9.98
C ILE A 312 14.52 -4.75 -9.12
N ARG A 313 15.18 -5.40 -8.15
CA ARG A 313 14.59 -6.55 -7.42
C ARG A 313 14.91 -6.57 -5.92
N ASN A 314 15.41 -5.45 -5.41
CA ASN A 314 15.78 -5.23 -4.01
C ASN A 314 14.57 -5.04 -3.08
N VAL A 315 13.36 -4.89 -3.60
CA VAL A 315 12.11 -4.78 -2.81
C VAL A 315 11.17 -5.91 -3.17
N LEU A 316 10.62 -6.59 -2.17
CA LEU A 316 9.58 -7.60 -2.28
C LEU A 316 8.35 -7.12 -1.52
N ALA A 317 7.21 -7.06 -2.21
CA ALA A 317 5.94 -6.61 -1.67
C ALA A 317 4.93 -7.74 -1.65
N LEU A 318 4.16 -7.82 -0.56
CA LEU A 318 2.91 -8.56 -0.49
C LEU A 318 1.83 -7.70 -1.17
N THR A 319 1.19 -8.23 -2.20
CA THR A 319 0.14 -7.55 -2.95
C THR A 319 -1.14 -8.39 -2.94
N CYS A 320 -2.28 -7.70 -3.08
CA CYS A 320 -3.58 -8.36 -3.15
C CYS A 320 -4.51 -7.72 -4.18
N SER A 321 -5.51 -8.49 -4.59
CA SER A 321 -6.57 -8.05 -5.52
C SER A 321 -7.89 -8.76 -5.18
N ASP A 322 -9.01 -8.08 -5.39
CA ASP A 322 -10.35 -8.64 -5.26
C ASP A 322 -10.84 -9.31 -6.55
N ASP A 323 -10.31 -8.90 -7.71
CA ASP A 323 -10.90 -9.15 -9.03
C ASP A 323 -9.88 -9.65 -10.09
N LEU A 324 -8.61 -9.85 -9.71
CA LEU A 324 -7.44 -10.11 -10.57
C LEU A 324 -7.00 -8.95 -11.46
N GLU A 325 -7.72 -7.83 -11.50
CA GLU A 325 -7.42 -6.71 -12.40
C GLU A 325 -6.91 -5.49 -11.64
N SER A 326 -7.41 -5.26 -10.44
CA SER A 326 -7.09 -4.15 -9.56
C SER A 326 -6.21 -4.66 -8.41
N TRP A 327 -4.92 -4.32 -8.44
CA TRP A 327 -3.94 -4.78 -7.45
C TRP A 327 -3.49 -3.66 -6.53
N GLN A 328 -3.22 -4.00 -5.27
CA GLN A 328 -2.72 -3.08 -4.25
C GLN A 328 -1.51 -3.68 -3.54
N VAL A 329 -0.55 -2.83 -3.15
CA VAL A 329 0.52 -3.24 -2.21
C VAL A 329 -0.03 -3.21 -0.79
N LYS A 330 -0.05 -4.37 -0.14
CA LYS A 330 -0.48 -4.55 1.25
C LYS A 330 0.64 -4.24 2.24
N ALA A 331 1.84 -4.76 1.98
CA ALA A 331 3.00 -4.57 2.83
C ALA A 331 4.31 -4.76 2.05
N ILE A 332 5.37 -4.07 2.45
CA ILE A 332 6.74 -4.40 2.04
C ILE A 332 7.29 -5.46 3.01
N VAL A 333 7.74 -6.59 2.47
CA VAL A 333 8.15 -7.76 3.28
C VAL A 333 9.66 -7.94 3.35
N LEU A 334 10.39 -7.54 2.31
CA LEU A 334 11.84 -7.48 2.27
C LEU A 334 12.25 -6.25 1.45
N ALA A 335 13.21 -5.47 1.93
CA ALA A 335 13.79 -4.37 1.18
C ALA A 335 15.25 -4.11 1.57
N ASP A 336 16.02 -3.61 0.60
CA ASP A 336 17.39 -3.12 0.76
C ASP A 336 17.59 -1.93 -0.20
N ASP A 337 18.56 -1.06 0.05
CA ASP A 337 18.84 0.10 -0.82
C ASP A 337 19.78 -0.24 -1.99
N ASP A 338 20.50 -1.38 -1.93
CA ASP A 338 21.41 -1.81 -3.00
C ASP A 338 20.66 -2.44 -4.18
N VAL A 339 20.35 -1.62 -5.19
CA VAL A 339 19.71 -2.07 -6.44
C VAL A 339 20.62 -2.90 -7.35
N GLU A 340 21.94 -2.89 -7.15
CA GLU A 340 22.90 -3.54 -8.04
C GLU A 340 23.20 -4.98 -7.61
N ASN A 341 23.35 -5.22 -6.32
CA ASN A 341 23.80 -6.51 -5.80
C ASN A 341 22.73 -7.25 -4.99
N VAL A 342 21.68 -6.58 -4.51
CA VAL A 342 20.64 -7.22 -3.70
C VAL A 342 19.40 -7.52 -4.53
N GLY A 343 18.83 -8.71 -4.30
CA GLY A 343 17.61 -9.17 -4.95
C GLY A 343 16.86 -10.19 -4.11
N PHE A 344 15.55 -9.97 -3.92
CA PHE A 344 14.63 -10.88 -3.21
C PHE A 344 13.56 -11.36 -4.20
N GLN A 345 13.92 -12.28 -5.08
CA GLN A 345 13.21 -12.45 -6.34
C GLN A 345 12.68 -13.86 -6.57
N TYR A 346 11.88 -14.00 -7.63
CA TYR A 346 11.41 -15.29 -8.16
C TYR A 346 10.64 -16.15 -7.16
N VAL A 347 10.13 -15.54 -6.10
CA VAL A 347 9.58 -16.25 -4.95
C VAL A 347 8.49 -17.24 -5.35
N ASP A 348 8.51 -18.39 -4.70
CA ASP A 348 7.38 -19.30 -4.65
C ASP A 348 6.94 -19.44 -3.20
N TRP A 349 5.64 -19.59 -3.00
CA TRP A 349 5.03 -19.45 -1.69
C TRP A 349 3.74 -20.26 -1.59
N ILE A 350 3.36 -20.63 -0.38
CA ILE A 350 2.14 -21.36 -0.04
C ILE A 350 1.48 -20.78 1.20
N PHE A 351 0.17 -20.97 1.34
CA PHE A 351 -0.54 -20.73 2.59
C PHE A 351 -0.25 -21.85 3.59
N ASP A 352 -0.09 -21.48 4.87
CA ASP A 352 0.01 -22.39 6.00
C ASP A 352 -0.85 -21.84 7.15
N GLY A 353 -2.15 -22.17 7.12
CA GLY A 353 -3.14 -21.54 7.99
C GLY A 353 -3.23 -20.04 7.73
N ASN A 354 -2.98 -19.22 8.75
CA ASN A 354 -2.99 -17.75 8.66
C ASN A 354 -1.64 -17.16 8.21
N ASP A 355 -0.67 -18.00 7.88
CA ASP A 355 0.67 -17.59 7.49
C ASP A 355 0.89 -17.80 5.98
N ILE A 356 1.82 -17.05 5.41
CA ILE A 356 2.44 -17.36 4.12
C ILE A 356 3.85 -17.88 4.39
N LEU A 357 4.18 -19.06 3.84
CA LEU A 357 5.55 -19.55 3.78
C LEU A 357 6.10 -19.31 2.38
N PHE A 358 7.30 -18.76 2.27
CA PHE A 358 7.91 -18.51 0.96
C PHE A 358 9.40 -18.79 0.92
N VAL A 359 9.88 -19.15 -0.26
CA VAL A 359 11.30 -19.27 -0.57
C VAL A 359 11.68 -18.23 -1.60
N SER A 360 12.82 -17.59 -1.39
CA SER A 360 13.35 -16.52 -2.23
C SER A 360 14.65 -16.92 -2.88
N ARG A 361 14.78 -16.59 -4.17
CA ARG A 361 16.09 -16.50 -4.83
C ARG A 361 16.74 -15.23 -4.33
N THR A 362 17.78 -15.36 -3.53
CA THR A 362 18.32 -14.23 -2.75
C THR A 362 19.75 -13.92 -3.17
N SER A 363 19.95 -12.71 -3.70
CA SER A 363 21.27 -12.11 -3.87
C SER A 363 21.53 -11.24 -2.65
N TYR A 364 22.57 -11.54 -1.88
CA TYR A 364 22.89 -10.79 -0.66
C TYR A 364 24.38 -10.82 -0.30
N GLU A 365 24.80 -9.97 0.64
CA GLU A 365 26.14 -10.00 1.22
C GLU A 365 26.35 -11.31 2.01
N ASP A 366 27.47 -11.98 1.78
CA ASP A 366 27.79 -13.29 2.37
C ASP A 366 29.10 -13.31 3.16
N GLY A 367 29.83 -12.19 3.21
CA GLY A 367 31.17 -12.11 3.80
C GLY A 367 32.30 -12.60 2.88
N PHE A 368 31.97 -13.06 1.68
CA PHE A 368 32.90 -13.57 0.65
C PHE A 368 32.91 -12.68 -0.61
N GLY A 369 32.43 -11.45 -0.48
CA GLY A 369 32.32 -10.48 -1.57
C GLY A 369 30.91 -10.35 -2.14
N GLY A 370 29.91 -10.96 -1.49
CA GLY A 370 28.49 -10.83 -1.82
C GLY A 370 28.09 -11.56 -3.09
N ALA A 371 26.84 -11.36 -3.49
CA ALA A 371 26.33 -11.83 -4.76
C ALA A 371 27.09 -11.23 -5.95
N ASP A 372 27.03 -11.89 -7.10
CA ASP A 372 27.62 -11.36 -8.33
C ASP A 372 26.83 -10.16 -8.88
N ASN A 373 25.51 -10.18 -8.72
CA ASN A 373 24.61 -9.04 -8.90
C ASN A 373 23.20 -9.42 -8.37
N PHE A 374 22.24 -8.49 -8.45
CA PHE A 374 20.84 -8.69 -8.06
C PHE A 374 20.18 -9.91 -8.72
N HIS A 375 20.63 -10.34 -9.90
CA HIS A 375 20.10 -11.51 -10.62
C HIS A 375 20.87 -12.80 -10.24
N ASN A 376 22.19 -12.76 -10.26
CA ASN A 376 23.06 -13.92 -10.02
C ASN A 376 23.19 -14.23 -8.53
N ALA A 377 22.13 -14.84 -7.99
CA ALA A 377 21.94 -15.12 -6.57
C ALA A 377 22.90 -16.18 -6.03
N ASN A 378 23.45 -15.88 -4.85
CA ASN A 378 24.29 -16.75 -4.05
C ASN A 378 23.51 -17.53 -2.99
N PHE A 379 22.24 -17.21 -2.73
CA PHE A 379 21.40 -17.92 -1.76
C PHE A 379 20.05 -18.35 -2.31
N MET A 380 19.49 -19.39 -1.70
CA MET A 380 18.04 -19.54 -1.54
C MET A 380 17.71 -19.45 -0.06
N THR A 381 16.71 -18.64 0.29
CA THR A 381 16.31 -18.39 1.69
C THR A 381 14.83 -18.67 1.90
N PHE A 382 14.47 -19.14 3.10
CA PHE A 382 13.12 -19.43 3.54
C PHE A 382 12.60 -18.36 4.50
N HIS A 383 11.32 -18.03 4.40
CA HIS A 383 10.67 -16.96 5.14
C HIS A 383 9.23 -17.31 5.51
N ARG A 384 8.71 -16.61 6.53
CA ARG A 384 7.33 -16.69 6.99
C ARG A 384 6.75 -15.29 7.18
N ILE A 385 5.56 -15.05 6.64
CA ILE A 385 4.73 -13.88 6.93
C ILE A 385 3.61 -14.35 7.84
N SER A 386 3.74 -14.10 9.14
CA SER A 386 2.70 -14.49 10.10
C SER A 386 1.50 -13.56 10.04
N GLY A 387 0.29 -14.12 9.98
CA GLY A 387 -0.95 -13.33 9.88
C GLY A 387 -0.98 -12.43 8.64
N TYR A 388 -0.75 -12.98 7.45
CA TYR A 388 -0.52 -12.21 6.21
C TYR A 388 -1.63 -11.21 5.89
N ALA A 389 -2.90 -11.54 6.18
CA ALA A 389 -4.05 -10.67 5.92
C ALA A 389 -3.97 -9.34 6.72
N SER A 390 -3.33 -9.38 7.88
CA SER A 390 -3.08 -8.23 8.77
C SER A 390 -1.64 -7.68 8.68
N ALA A 391 -0.80 -8.22 7.80
CA ALA A 391 0.59 -7.77 7.69
C ALA A 391 0.66 -6.27 7.33
N THR A 392 1.61 -5.59 7.96
CA THR A 392 1.91 -4.16 7.76
C THR A 392 3.38 -3.97 7.42
N THR A 393 3.68 -2.93 6.65
CA THR A 393 5.07 -2.55 6.34
C THR A 393 5.82 -2.12 7.60
N PRO A 394 7.03 -2.64 7.87
CA PRO A 394 7.94 -2.10 8.88
C PRO A 394 8.19 -0.61 8.70
N MET A 395 8.24 0.16 9.80
CA MET A 395 8.28 1.64 9.75
C MET A 395 9.47 2.19 8.93
N ASN A 396 10.62 1.53 8.97
CA ASN A 396 11.80 1.90 8.19
C ASN A 396 11.60 1.76 6.68
N TRP A 397 10.64 0.94 6.22
CA TRP A 397 10.28 0.77 4.81
C TRP A 397 8.97 1.46 4.44
N ALA A 398 8.33 2.20 5.34
CA ALA A 398 7.05 2.85 5.07
C ALA A 398 7.12 3.83 3.89
N HIS A 399 8.28 4.46 3.68
CA HIS A 399 8.55 5.35 2.56
C HIS A 399 8.58 4.64 1.19
N LEU A 400 8.74 3.31 1.18
CA LEU A 400 8.73 2.47 -0.02
C LEU A 400 7.32 1.98 -0.39
N LEU A 401 6.27 2.34 0.35
CA LEU A 401 4.91 2.02 -0.08
C LEU A 401 4.59 2.87 -1.32
N PRO A 402 3.85 2.32 -2.31
CA PRO A 402 3.31 3.15 -3.37
C PRO A 402 2.49 4.30 -2.77
N ASP A 403 2.51 5.45 -3.43
CA ASP A 403 1.63 6.57 -3.11
C ASP A 403 0.18 6.14 -3.37
N ASN A 404 -0.41 5.41 -2.41
CA ASN A 404 -1.81 4.98 -2.42
C ASN A 404 -2.76 6.08 -1.93
N GLY A 405 -2.23 7.30 -1.77
CA GLY A 405 -3.06 8.46 -1.47
C GLY A 405 -3.97 8.75 -2.65
N TRP A 406 -5.09 9.41 -2.38
CA TRP A 406 -5.98 9.91 -3.41
C TRP A 406 -5.21 10.64 -4.51
N ASP A 407 -5.51 10.35 -5.77
CA ASP A 407 -4.82 10.91 -6.95
C ASP A 407 -5.53 12.16 -7.52
N GLY A 408 -6.56 12.64 -6.83
CA GLY A 408 -7.47 13.69 -7.30
C GLY A 408 -8.67 13.16 -8.09
N GLY A 409 -8.78 11.85 -8.31
CA GLY A 409 -9.86 11.22 -9.06
C GLY A 409 -11.22 11.28 -8.38
N VAL A 410 -12.30 11.45 -9.14
CA VAL A 410 -13.66 11.50 -8.63
C VAL A 410 -14.28 10.12 -8.62
N LYS A 411 -15.03 9.77 -7.57
CA LYS A 411 -15.75 8.50 -7.44
C LYS A 411 -17.19 8.76 -7.03
N GLU A 412 -18.15 8.21 -7.77
CA GLU A 412 -19.56 8.33 -7.40
C GLU A 412 -19.88 7.53 -6.13
N PHE A 413 -20.62 8.14 -5.19
CA PHE A 413 -21.18 7.45 -4.03
C PHE A 413 -22.51 6.75 -4.39
N ASP A 414 -22.87 5.69 -3.66
CA ASP A 414 -24.19 5.07 -3.81
C ASP A 414 -25.29 5.99 -3.27
N ALA A 415 -26.16 6.44 -4.17
CA ALA A 415 -27.36 7.20 -3.87
C ALA A 415 -28.65 6.47 -4.30
N SER A 416 -28.58 5.15 -4.48
CA SER A 416 -29.72 4.34 -4.91
C SER A 416 -30.80 4.19 -3.82
N GLY A 417 -32.02 3.88 -4.26
CA GLY A 417 -33.15 3.70 -3.36
C GLY A 417 -33.49 4.93 -2.52
N ALA A 418 -33.72 4.73 -1.22
CA ALA A 418 -34.09 5.77 -0.27
C ALA A 418 -32.87 6.38 0.47
N LEU A 419 -31.64 6.16 0.01
CA LEU A 419 -30.44 6.70 0.64
C LEU A 419 -30.45 8.24 0.64
N GLY A 420 -29.98 8.79 1.75
CA GLY A 420 -29.98 10.22 2.04
C GLY A 420 -31.35 10.81 2.36
N SER A 421 -32.43 10.02 2.44
CA SER A 421 -33.76 10.55 2.76
C SER A 421 -33.95 10.93 4.23
N THR A 422 -33.18 10.34 5.14
CA THR A 422 -33.26 10.59 6.58
C THR A 422 -31.88 10.47 7.23
N ALA A 423 -31.73 11.02 8.45
CA ALA A 423 -30.50 10.86 9.23
C ALA A 423 -30.16 9.39 9.57
N ALA A 424 -31.17 8.51 9.64
CA ALA A 424 -31.00 7.09 9.89
C ALA A 424 -30.58 6.31 8.63
N ASN A 425 -30.83 6.89 7.45
CA ASN A 425 -30.48 6.30 6.16
C ASN A 425 -29.69 7.30 5.30
N PRO A 426 -28.47 7.71 5.72
CA PRO A 426 -27.67 8.69 5.00
C PRO A 426 -26.99 8.10 3.76
N ILE A 427 -26.56 8.96 2.84
CA ILE A 427 -25.54 8.61 1.83
C ILE A 427 -24.20 8.46 2.57
N LEU A 428 -23.51 7.35 2.36
CA LEU A 428 -22.24 7.05 3.00
C LEU A 428 -21.07 7.53 2.15
N ILE A 429 -20.06 8.11 2.79
CA ILE A 429 -18.81 8.56 2.17
C ILE A 429 -17.65 7.94 2.95
N GLY A 430 -16.92 7.02 2.32
CA GLY A 430 -15.76 6.33 2.88
C GLY A 430 -14.45 6.64 2.15
N GLU A 431 -14.52 7.21 0.95
CA GLU A 431 -13.35 7.44 0.10
C GLU A 431 -13.20 8.91 -0.31
N PRO A 432 -11.95 9.39 -0.52
CA PRO A 432 -11.69 10.77 -0.92
C PRO A 432 -12.29 11.15 -2.29
N GLY A 433 -12.41 10.19 -3.22
CA GLY A 433 -13.10 10.43 -4.50
C GLY A 433 -14.61 10.72 -4.34
N GLU A 434 -15.25 10.19 -3.31
CA GLU A 434 -16.70 10.37 -3.05
C GLU A 434 -17.02 11.75 -2.48
N ILE A 435 -16.14 12.29 -1.61
CA ILE A 435 -16.29 13.68 -1.15
C ILE A 435 -16.00 14.68 -2.28
N ALA A 436 -15.08 14.35 -3.19
CA ALA A 436 -14.84 15.16 -4.38
C ALA A 436 -16.05 15.13 -5.33
N TYR A 437 -16.69 13.97 -5.51
CA TYR A 437 -17.93 13.86 -6.27
C TYR A 437 -19.04 14.72 -5.66
N LEU A 438 -19.20 14.74 -4.33
CA LEU A 438 -20.13 15.64 -3.66
C LEU A 438 -19.87 17.11 -4.03
N ALA A 439 -18.61 17.55 -3.98
CA ALA A 439 -18.25 18.92 -4.34
C ALA A 439 -18.60 19.24 -5.80
N GLU A 440 -18.32 18.32 -6.73
CA GLU A 440 -18.66 18.47 -8.14
C GLU A 440 -20.18 18.56 -8.37
N GLN A 441 -20.96 17.69 -7.75
CA GLN A 441 -22.41 17.70 -7.89
C GLN A 441 -23.03 19.01 -7.39
N VAL A 442 -22.53 19.55 -6.26
CA VAL A 442 -22.97 20.85 -5.77
C VAL A 442 -22.58 21.97 -6.75
N TYR A 443 -21.35 21.94 -7.27
CA TYR A 443 -20.90 22.90 -8.28
C TYR A 443 -21.78 22.89 -9.54
N GLN A 444 -22.24 21.71 -9.99
CA GLN A 444 -23.17 21.55 -11.11
C GLN A 444 -24.60 22.04 -10.80
N GLY A 445 -24.92 22.30 -9.53
CA GLY A 445 -26.20 22.86 -9.10
C GLY A 445 -27.08 21.92 -8.29
N ASN A 446 -26.63 20.71 -7.99
CA ASN A 446 -27.34 19.83 -7.08
C ASN A 446 -27.06 20.28 -5.63
N SER A 447 -27.99 21.06 -5.06
CA SER A 447 -27.83 21.56 -3.68
C SER A 447 -27.92 20.48 -2.61
N PHE A 448 -28.47 19.30 -2.94
CA PHE A 448 -28.81 18.24 -1.98
C PHE A 448 -29.72 18.70 -0.84
N ALA A 449 -30.64 19.64 -1.13
CA ALA A 449 -31.63 20.12 -0.18
C ALA A 449 -32.35 18.96 0.55
N GLY A 450 -32.25 18.96 1.88
CA GLY A 450 -32.91 17.96 2.74
C GLY A 450 -32.28 16.56 2.72
N LYS A 451 -31.15 16.36 2.03
CA LYS A 451 -30.45 15.06 2.01
C LYS A 451 -29.46 14.93 3.16
N TYR A 452 -29.24 13.69 3.59
CA TYR A 452 -28.34 13.35 4.69
C TYR A 452 -27.11 12.60 4.20
N PHE A 453 -25.93 13.00 4.68
CA PHE A 453 -24.63 12.39 4.38
C PHE A 453 -23.93 11.98 5.67
N LYS A 454 -23.16 10.89 5.62
CA LYS A 454 -22.36 10.44 6.76
C LYS A 454 -21.00 9.89 6.34
N LEU A 455 -19.93 10.36 6.98
CA LEU A 455 -18.61 9.73 6.80
C LEU A 455 -18.55 8.36 7.50
N THR A 456 -17.85 7.42 6.88
CA THR A 456 -17.59 6.07 7.42
C THR A 456 -16.10 5.80 7.71
N ALA A 457 -15.22 6.70 7.30
CA ALA A 457 -13.78 6.65 7.55
C ALA A 457 -13.18 8.07 7.56
N ASP A 458 -11.94 8.19 8.04
CA ASP A 458 -11.12 9.39 7.83
C ASP A 458 -10.85 9.57 6.33
N ILE A 459 -10.98 10.81 5.85
CA ILE A 459 -10.77 11.15 4.44
C ILE A 459 -9.40 11.79 4.27
N ASP A 460 -8.51 11.14 3.53
CA ASP A 460 -7.19 11.68 3.20
C ASP A 460 -7.17 12.23 1.77
N LEU A 461 -7.10 13.55 1.63
CA LEU A 461 -7.09 14.22 0.33
C LEU A 461 -5.68 14.34 -0.27
N ASN A 462 -4.67 13.74 0.38
CA ASN A 462 -3.32 13.57 -0.16
C ASN A 462 -2.66 14.86 -0.68
N GLY A 463 -3.02 16.01 -0.11
CA GLY A 463 -2.44 17.31 -0.47
C GLY A 463 -2.92 17.89 -1.80
N TYR A 464 -3.86 17.23 -2.50
CA TYR A 464 -4.42 17.76 -3.74
C TYR A 464 -5.24 19.02 -3.48
N ASN A 465 -5.20 19.96 -4.43
CA ASN A 465 -5.99 21.18 -4.32
C ASN A 465 -7.48 20.84 -4.44
N PHE A 466 -8.19 20.95 -3.33
CA PHE A 466 -9.57 20.53 -3.21
C PHE A 466 -10.53 21.62 -3.68
N MET A 467 -11.57 21.22 -4.40
CA MET A 467 -12.69 22.09 -4.75
C MET A 467 -13.68 22.15 -3.57
N PRO A 468 -13.93 23.33 -2.97
CA PRO A 468 -14.89 23.46 -1.87
C PRO A 468 -16.28 22.91 -2.20
N ILE A 469 -16.93 22.30 -1.21
CA ILE A 469 -18.32 21.87 -1.32
C ILE A 469 -19.22 23.10 -1.21
N GLY A 470 -19.84 23.47 -2.31
CA GLY A 470 -20.67 24.67 -2.40
C GLY A 470 -19.87 25.96 -2.56
N TRP A 471 -20.48 26.92 -3.24
CA TRP A 471 -19.82 28.10 -3.76
C TRP A 471 -20.69 29.33 -3.64
N TYR A 472 -20.10 30.42 -3.16
CA TYR A 472 -20.73 31.73 -3.18
C TYR A 472 -19.89 32.65 -4.07
N ILE A 473 -20.46 33.04 -5.21
CA ILE A 473 -19.82 33.98 -6.16
C ILE A 473 -20.54 35.33 -6.06
N THR A 474 -21.86 35.33 -6.25
CA THR A 474 -22.73 36.50 -6.03
C THR A 474 -24.06 36.08 -5.39
N THR A 475 -24.88 37.07 -5.00
CA THR A 475 -26.23 36.81 -4.50
C THR A 475 -27.15 36.12 -5.52
N THR A 476 -26.90 36.32 -6.82
CA THR A 476 -27.66 35.72 -7.93
C THR A 476 -26.98 34.52 -8.57
N ASN A 477 -25.68 34.33 -8.31
CA ASN A 477 -24.88 33.21 -8.83
C ASN A 477 -24.16 32.53 -7.66
N ASN A 478 -24.83 31.57 -7.03
CA ASN A 478 -24.26 30.74 -5.98
C ASN A 478 -24.74 29.29 -6.13
N ARG A 479 -23.99 28.38 -5.53
CA ARG A 479 -24.20 26.93 -5.54
C ARG A 479 -24.15 26.43 -4.09
N PRO A 480 -25.19 26.63 -3.27
CA PRO A 480 -25.15 26.20 -1.88
C PRO A 480 -25.18 24.67 -1.77
N PHE A 481 -24.47 24.15 -0.77
CA PHE A 481 -24.85 22.88 -0.16
C PHE A 481 -25.99 23.12 0.85
N SER A 482 -27.10 22.41 0.69
CA SER A 482 -28.30 22.51 1.53
C SER A 482 -28.70 21.17 2.16
N GLY A 483 -27.73 20.27 2.29
CA GLY A 483 -27.90 19.00 2.99
C GLY A 483 -27.47 19.03 4.45
N HIS A 484 -27.53 17.86 5.07
CA HIS A 484 -27.13 17.58 6.44
C HIS A 484 -25.94 16.62 6.44
N PHE A 485 -24.76 17.11 6.83
CA PHE A 485 -23.52 16.36 6.79
C PHE A 485 -23.08 15.95 8.21
N ASP A 486 -22.99 14.65 8.43
CA ASP A 486 -22.52 14.06 9.67
C ASP A 486 -21.13 13.45 9.46
N GLY A 487 -20.09 14.05 10.03
CA GLY A 487 -18.73 13.54 9.94
C GLY A 487 -18.54 12.18 10.62
N GLY A 488 -19.55 11.63 11.30
CA GLY A 488 -19.51 10.28 11.85
C GLY A 488 -18.50 10.08 12.99
N GLY A 489 -17.82 11.15 13.42
CA GLY A 489 -16.65 11.08 14.32
C GLY A 489 -15.30 10.95 13.60
N PHE A 490 -15.28 11.15 12.27
CA PHE A 490 -14.07 11.09 11.44
C PHE A 490 -13.58 12.48 11.07
N LYS A 491 -12.37 12.52 10.49
CA LYS A 491 -11.70 13.76 10.09
C LYS A 491 -11.28 13.76 8.62
N VAL A 492 -11.14 14.97 8.08
CA VAL A 492 -10.49 15.22 6.79
C VAL A 492 -9.03 15.61 7.03
N LYS A 493 -8.11 14.97 6.31
CA LYS A 493 -6.65 15.13 6.39
C LYS A 493 -6.08 15.64 5.08
N GLN A 494 -4.94 16.31 5.17
CA GLN A 494 -4.21 16.85 4.01
C GLN A 494 -5.11 17.63 3.03
N LEU A 495 -6.15 18.31 3.55
CA LEU A 495 -7.00 19.19 2.77
C LEU A 495 -6.18 20.43 2.42
N ILE A 496 -5.92 20.64 1.13
CA ILE A 496 -5.28 21.84 0.62
C ILE A 496 -6.29 22.62 -0.20
N ILE A 497 -6.51 23.88 0.15
CA ILE A 497 -7.26 24.82 -0.68
C ILE A 497 -6.33 25.99 -0.98
N ASN A 498 -5.96 26.15 -2.25
CA ASN A 498 -5.02 27.15 -2.77
C ASN A 498 -5.48 27.66 -4.15
N ARG A 499 -6.61 28.37 -4.20
CA ARG A 499 -7.22 28.92 -5.42
C ARG A 499 -7.06 30.43 -5.51
N ASN A 500 -6.29 30.93 -6.47
CA ASN A 500 -6.02 32.38 -6.62
C ASN A 500 -6.89 33.06 -7.69
N ASP A 501 -8.04 32.49 -8.06
CA ASP A 501 -8.94 33.09 -9.04
C ASP A 501 -9.81 34.22 -8.43
N ASN A 502 -9.35 35.44 -8.70
CA ASN A 502 -10.01 36.75 -8.64
C ASN A 502 -11.49 36.85 -8.15
N SER A 503 -11.64 37.69 -7.12
CA SER A 503 -12.86 38.33 -6.59
C SER A 503 -13.89 37.39 -5.93
N GLN A 504 -13.73 37.22 -4.60
CA GLN A 504 -14.68 36.63 -3.65
C GLN A 504 -14.74 35.08 -3.64
N THR A 505 -13.60 34.45 -3.38
CA THR A 505 -13.56 33.01 -3.07
C THR A 505 -14.00 32.74 -1.63
N SER A 506 -14.79 31.67 -1.46
CA SER A 506 -15.28 31.18 -0.16
C SER A 506 -14.59 29.85 0.13
N ASN A 507 -13.60 29.86 1.00
CA ASN A 507 -12.61 28.79 1.14
C ASN A 507 -12.74 28.07 2.49
N GLY A 508 -13.37 26.91 2.45
CA GLY A 508 -13.43 25.93 3.52
C GLY A 508 -13.72 24.57 2.91
N LEU A 509 -13.74 23.51 3.71
CA LEU A 509 -14.22 22.21 3.21
C LEU A 509 -15.58 22.38 2.52
N PHE A 510 -16.45 23.19 3.13
CA PHE A 510 -17.63 23.76 2.52
C PHE A 510 -17.42 25.24 2.21
N GLY A 511 -17.47 25.61 0.94
CA GLY A 511 -17.38 27.01 0.53
C GLY A 511 -18.66 27.78 0.84
N TYR A 512 -19.82 27.18 0.61
CA TYR A 512 -21.12 27.80 0.94
C TYR A 512 -22.17 26.78 1.36
N VAL A 513 -22.75 26.98 2.54
CA VAL A 513 -23.86 26.18 3.08
C VAL A 513 -25.09 27.07 3.30
N LYS A 514 -26.27 26.59 2.90
CA LYS A 514 -27.56 27.26 3.12
C LYS A 514 -28.59 26.29 3.68
N ASP A 515 -29.23 26.65 4.79
CA ASP A 515 -30.26 25.85 5.47
C ASP A 515 -29.80 24.41 5.80
N GLY A 516 -28.49 24.26 6.04
CA GLY A 516 -27.81 22.96 6.23
C GLY A 516 -27.15 22.82 7.59
N THR A 517 -26.73 21.58 7.91
CA THR A 517 -26.08 21.25 9.19
C THR A 517 -24.79 20.49 8.97
N ILE A 518 -23.71 20.85 9.67
CA ILE A 518 -22.46 20.09 9.70
C ILE A 518 -22.20 19.68 11.14
N LYS A 519 -22.01 18.38 11.42
CA LYS A 519 -21.74 17.89 12.77
C LYS A 519 -20.71 16.77 12.84
N ARG A 520 -20.09 16.57 14.00
CA ARG A 520 -19.15 15.45 14.28
C ARG A 520 -18.03 15.30 13.26
N LEU A 521 -17.48 16.42 12.82
CA LEU A 521 -16.47 16.48 11.77
C LEU A 521 -15.21 17.22 12.24
N GLY A 522 -14.04 16.61 12.01
CA GLY A 522 -12.75 17.22 12.28
C GLY A 522 -12.01 17.63 11.01
N ILE A 523 -11.34 18.78 11.03
CA ILE A 523 -10.25 19.07 10.09
C ILE A 523 -8.92 18.86 10.80
N ASP A 524 -8.07 17.98 10.26
CA ASP A 524 -6.78 17.60 10.83
C ASP A 524 -5.70 18.68 10.64
N SER A 525 -4.68 18.68 11.50
CA SER A 525 -3.58 19.65 11.48
C SER A 525 -2.68 19.54 10.24
N THR A 526 -2.78 18.44 9.50
CA THR A 526 -2.12 18.26 8.19
C THR A 526 -2.74 19.10 7.07
N SER A 527 -3.89 19.74 7.31
CA SER A 527 -4.62 20.54 6.32
C SER A 527 -4.26 22.02 6.36
N GLN A 528 -4.36 22.70 5.22
CA GLN A 528 -4.01 24.12 5.07
C GLN A 528 -4.92 24.83 4.05
N ILE A 529 -5.39 26.02 4.41
CA ILE A 529 -6.23 26.88 3.57
C ILE A 529 -5.49 28.20 3.34
N PHE A 530 -4.97 28.41 2.12
CA PHE A 530 -4.06 29.51 1.76
C PHE A 530 -4.67 30.51 0.77
N VAL A 531 -5.89 30.99 1.02
CA VAL A 531 -6.63 31.71 -0.03
C VAL A 531 -7.31 32.97 0.48
N GLY A 532 -7.24 34.03 -0.35
CA GLY A 532 -7.96 35.27 -0.14
C GLY A 532 -9.48 35.13 -0.10
N GLY A 533 -10.20 36.20 0.24
CA GLY A 533 -11.64 36.17 0.42
C GLY A 533 -12.07 35.69 1.81
N VAL A 534 -13.22 35.02 1.87
CA VAL A 534 -13.80 34.50 3.11
C VAL A 534 -13.26 33.10 3.34
N SER A 535 -12.72 32.81 4.52
CA SER A 535 -12.06 31.53 4.78
C SER A 535 -12.41 30.94 6.15
N ALA A 536 -12.60 29.63 6.20
CA ALA A 536 -12.76 28.87 7.45
C ALA A 536 -12.42 27.39 7.27
N GLY A 537 -12.18 26.66 8.37
CA GLY A 537 -11.85 25.24 8.29
C GLY A 537 -13.01 24.41 7.77
N LEU A 538 -14.23 24.69 8.25
CA LEU A 538 -15.44 23.98 7.85
C LEU A 538 -16.26 24.77 6.82
N VAL A 539 -16.88 25.89 7.23
CA VAL A 539 -17.84 26.61 6.39
C VAL A 539 -17.34 28.03 6.14
N ALA A 540 -16.94 28.34 4.92
CA ALA A 540 -16.53 29.72 4.61
C ALA A 540 -17.72 30.67 4.65
N GLN A 541 -18.79 30.39 3.91
CA GLN A 541 -20.03 31.16 3.94
C GLN A 541 -21.22 30.33 4.43
N GLY A 542 -22.02 30.90 5.33
CA GLY A 542 -23.22 30.25 5.88
C GLY A 542 -24.47 31.12 5.76
N ASN A 543 -25.60 30.51 5.42
CA ASN A 543 -26.93 31.10 5.54
C ASN A 543 -27.85 30.14 6.30
N ASN A 544 -28.24 30.50 7.52
CA ASN A 544 -28.99 29.62 8.43
C ASN A 544 -28.30 28.27 8.71
N VAL A 545 -27.01 28.29 9.05
CA VAL A 545 -26.20 27.08 9.24
C VAL A 545 -26.08 26.70 10.71
N THR A 546 -26.15 25.40 11.00
CA THR A 546 -25.78 24.84 12.30
C THR A 546 -24.49 24.04 12.21
N LEU A 547 -23.50 24.41 13.01
CA LEU A 547 -22.25 23.67 13.22
C LEU A 547 -22.25 23.10 14.63
N SER A 548 -22.13 21.78 14.78
CA SER A 548 -22.06 21.16 16.11
C SER A 548 -21.01 20.07 16.27
N ASP A 549 -20.48 19.93 17.47
CA ASP A 549 -19.60 18.81 17.84
C ASP A 549 -18.44 18.62 16.85
N SER A 550 -17.82 19.71 16.38
CA SER A 550 -16.87 19.71 15.26
C SER A 550 -15.64 20.57 15.56
N TYR A 551 -14.55 20.36 14.84
CA TYR A 551 -13.32 21.11 15.11
C TYR A 551 -12.49 21.43 13.88
N ASN A 552 -11.66 22.46 14.04
CA ASN A 552 -10.61 22.81 13.08
C ASN A 552 -9.22 22.79 13.74
N LYS A 553 -8.29 22.05 13.14
CA LYS A 553 -6.85 22.13 13.45
C LYS A 553 -6.01 22.68 12.29
N ALA A 554 -6.61 22.95 11.13
CA ALA A 554 -5.91 23.48 9.97
C ALA A 554 -5.46 24.92 10.16
N ALA A 555 -4.31 25.27 9.58
CA ALA A 555 -3.91 26.66 9.44
C ALA A 555 -4.74 27.36 8.34
N ILE A 556 -5.22 28.56 8.63
CA ILE A 556 -6.10 29.34 7.75
C ILE A 556 -5.54 30.73 7.53
N PHE A 557 -5.36 31.07 6.26
CA PHE A 557 -4.89 32.35 5.78
C PHE A 557 -5.96 32.93 4.87
N GLY A 558 -6.63 34.00 5.30
CA GLY A 558 -7.67 34.67 4.52
C GLY A 558 -7.43 36.16 4.38
N THR A 559 -8.15 36.83 3.47
CA THR A 559 -7.99 38.28 3.21
C THR A 559 -9.25 39.11 3.47
N SER A 560 -10.37 38.48 3.86
CA SER A 560 -11.63 39.15 4.18
C SER A 560 -12.20 38.81 5.57
N GLN A 561 -13.02 37.75 5.69
CA GLN A 561 -13.55 37.26 6.96
C GLN A 561 -12.97 35.88 7.24
N VAL A 562 -12.40 35.71 8.43
CA VAL A 562 -11.69 34.48 8.80
C VAL A 562 -12.25 33.93 10.11
N GLY A 563 -12.68 32.67 10.10
CA GLY A 563 -13.11 31.95 11.30
C GLY A 563 -12.47 30.58 11.36
N GLY A 564 -12.24 30.03 12.55
CA GLY A 564 -11.82 28.64 12.65
C GLY A 564 -12.84 27.68 12.06
N LEU A 565 -14.14 27.97 12.26
CA LEU A 565 -15.25 27.09 11.87
C LEU A 565 -16.18 27.77 10.85
N LEU A 566 -16.51 29.05 11.04
CA LEU A 566 -17.40 29.82 10.16
C LEU A 566 -16.80 31.17 9.75
N GLY A 567 -16.55 31.41 8.46
CA GLY A 567 -15.98 32.66 7.97
C GLY A 567 -16.96 33.83 8.06
N TYR A 568 -18.03 33.77 7.26
CA TYR A 568 -19.08 34.78 7.16
C TYR A 568 -20.48 34.13 7.17
N GLY A 569 -21.38 34.64 8.01
CA GLY A 569 -22.73 34.13 8.16
C GLY A 569 -23.81 35.20 7.97
N VAL A 570 -24.85 34.82 7.23
CA VAL A 570 -26.12 35.57 7.10
C VAL A 570 -27.27 34.74 7.67
N GLY A 571 -28.39 35.39 8.00
CA GLY A 571 -29.49 34.72 8.69
C GLY A 571 -29.09 34.28 10.11
N THR A 572 -29.71 33.21 10.60
CA THR A 572 -29.52 32.71 11.98
C THR A 572 -28.55 31.54 12.00
N ASN A 573 -27.31 31.76 12.46
CA ASN A 573 -26.27 30.72 12.51
C ASN A 573 -26.01 30.25 13.93
N VAL A 574 -25.71 28.96 14.09
CA VAL A 574 -25.47 28.33 15.39
C VAL A 574 -24.14 27.59 15.37
N ILE A 575 -23.27 27.87 16.34
CA ILE A 575 -22.02 27.13 16.58
C ILE A 575 -22.07 26.59 18.00
N THR A 576 -22.07 25.27 18.19
CA THR A 576 -22.18 24.66 19.53
C THR A 576 -21.26 23.46 19.67
N ASN A 577 -20.59 23.28 20.81
CA ASN A 577 -19.65 22.18 21.01
C ASN A 577 -18.55 22.12 19.94
N CYS A 578 -17.96 23.26 19.61
CA CYS A 578 -16.90 23.33 18.60
C CYS A 578 -15.59 23.85 19.18
N TYR A 579 -14.47 23.51 18.54
CA TYR A 579 -13.20 24.15 18.88
C TYR A 579 -12.30 24.41 17.68
N ASN A 580 -11.40 25.39 17.87
CA ASN A 580 -10.32 25.68 16.95
C ASN A 580 -8.97 25.61 17.67
N THR A 581 -8.02 24.86 17.09
CA THR A 581 -6.60 24.91 17.45
C THR A 581 -5.72 25.40 16.32
N GLY A 582 -6.27 25.51 15.10
CA GLY A 582 -5.57 25.99 13.93
C GLY A 582 -5.19 27.47 14.03
N SER A 583 -4.03 27.84 13.52
CA SER A 583 -3.61 29.23 13.44
C SER A 583 -4.42 29.99 12.38
N LEU A 584 -4.99 31.13 12.75
CA LEU A 584 -5.77 32.01 11.90
C LEU A 584 -5.01 33.31 11.62
N MET A 585 -4.86 33.64 10.35
CA MET A 585 -4.23 34.89 9.90
C MET A 585 -5.11 35.61 8.89
N LEU A 586 -5.46 36.86 9.21
CA LEU A 586 -6.11 37.78 8.29
C LEU A 586 -5.05 38.66 7.62
N SER A 587 -4.75 38.38 6.36
CA SER A 587 -3.83 39.18 5.55
C SER A 587 -4.60 40.27 4.80
N THR A 588 -4.56 41.50 5.33
CA THR A 588 -5.29 42.63 4.74
C THR A 588 -4.55 43.96 4.95
N THR A 589 -4.82 44.90 4.05
CA THR A 589 -4.33 46.29 4.10
C THR A 589 -5.43 47.29 4.46
N THR A 590 -6.67 46.82 4.65
CA THR A 590 -7.84 47.67 4.95
C THR A 590 -8.55 47.18 6.21
N SER A 591 -9.21 48.07 6.96
CA SER A 591 -10.02 47.67 8.12
C SER A 591 -11.49 47.44 7.76
N THR A 592 -11.99 48.00 6.66
CA THR A 592 -13.40 47.95 6.27
C THR A 592 -13.85 46.54 5.94
N ASN A 593 -14.92 46.08 6.62
CA ASN A 593 -15.51 44.76 6.45
C ASN A 593 -14.48 43.63 6.59
N LYS A 594 -13.57 43.74 7.54
CA LYS A 594 -12.60 42.70 7.89
C LYS A 594 -12.89 42.23 9.30
N TYR A 595 -13.02 40.92 9.47
CA TYR A 595 -13.36 40.32 10.76
C TYR A 595 -12.62 39.00 10.91
N ILE A 596 -12.03 38.78 12.07
CA ILE A 596 -11.37 37.52 12.37
C ILE A 596 -11.74 37.07 13.79
N GLY A 597 -12.18 35.82 13.93
CA GLY A 597 -12.46 35.25 15.23
C GLY A 597 -12.05 33.79 15.33
N GLY A 598 -11.65 33.38 16.54
CA GLY A 598 -11.19 32.01 16.80
C GLY A 598 -12.17 30.92 16.33
N LEU A 599 -13.48 31.17 16.45
CA LEU A 599 -14.53 30.30 15.92
C LEU A 599 -15.23 30.88 14.70
N SER A 600 -15.55 32.18 14.72
CA SER A 600 -16.21 32.84 13.58
C SER A 600 -15.67 34.22 13.23
N GLY A 601 -15.54 34.49 11.94
CA GLY A 601 -15.23 35.84 11.44
C GLY A 601 -16.38 36.80 11.73
N TYR A 602 -17.52 36.59 11.06
CA TYR A 602 -18.69 37.47 11.20
C TYR A 602 -20.01 36.71 11.06
N PHE A 603 -20.94 36.91 11.99
CA PHE A 603 -22.39 36.80 11.75
C PHE A 603 -23.16 37.59 12.82
N LYS A 604 -24.39 37.99 12.50
CA LYS A 604 -25.18 38.90 13.35
C LYS A 604 -26.22 38.19 14.23
N PHE A 605 -26.91 37.18 13.70
CA PHE A 605 -28.03 36.53 14.39
C PHE A 605 -27.73 35.06 14.68
N GLY A 606 -28.10 34.63 15.89
CA GLY A 606 -27.89 33.27 16.37
C GLY A 606 -26.95 33.19 17.57
N SER A 607 -26.22 32.09 17.72
CA SER A 607 -25.46 31.82 18.94
C SER A 607 -24.13 31.08 18.72
N ILE A 608 -23.20 31.32 19.66
CA ILE A 608 -22.00 30.53 19.85
C ILE A 608 -22.02 30.02 21.30
N SER A 609 -22.05 28.71 21.50
CA SER A 609 -22.13 28.14 22.85
C SER A 609 -21.21 26.95 23.07
N SER A 610 -20.79 26.74 24.33
CA SER A 610 -20.05 25.54 24.74
C SER A 610 -18.86 25.21 23.83
N SER A 611 -18.06 26.22 23.49
CA SER A 611 -17.04 26.13 22.44
C SER A 611 -15.77 26.87 22.83
N TYR A 612 -14.64 26.57 22.21
CA TYR A 612 -13.41 27.29 22.55
C TYR A 612 -12.41 27.46 21.42
N ASN A 613 -11.51 28.43 21.57
CA ASN A 613 -10.37 28.64 20.70
C ASN A 613 -9.05 28.61 21.48
N VAL A 614 -8.10 27.81 21.03
CA VAL A 614 -6.69 27.87 21.49
C VAL A 614 -5.72 28.21 20.37
N GLY A 615 -6.19 28.22 19.12
CA GLY A 615 -5.40 28.64 17.97
C GLY A 615 -5.09 30.13 17.99
N SER A 616 -3.92 30.51 17.48
CA SER A 616 -3.53 31.92 17.36
C SER A 616 -4.43 32.67 16.38
N VAL A 617 -4.86 33.88 16.73
CA VAL A 617 -5.68 34.77 15.92
C VAL A 617 -4.89 36.05 15.67
N SER A 618 -4.55 36.30 14.42
CA SER A 618 -3.63 37.38 14.04
C SER A 618 -4.06 38.09 12.76
N SER A 619 -3.57 39.31 12.56
CA SER A 619 -3.80 40.12 11.36
C SER A 619 -2.53 40.84 10.98
N THR A 620 -2.30 41.02 9.67
CA THR A 620 -1.22 41.89 9.17
C THR A 620 -1.53 43.37 9.41
N LEU A 621 -2.81 43.73 9.58
CA LEU A 621 -3.22 45.09 9.92
C LEU A 621 -3.08 45.32 11.42
N THR A 622 -2.26 46.31 11.79
CA THR A 622 -2.08 46.72 13.18
C THR A 622 -3.35 47.41 13.70
N GLY A 623 -3.77 47.08 14.93
CA GLY A 623 -4.90 47.74 15.60
C GLY A 623 -6.30 47.37 15.10
N LEU A 624 -6.45 46.25 14.38
CA LEU A 624 -7.76 45.76 13.95
C LEU A 624 -8.65 45.43 15.16
N THR A 625 -9.75 46.18 15.34
CA THR A 625 -10.67 46.05 16.50
C THR A 625 -11.70 44.94 16.33
N THR A 626 -11.82 44.37 15.14
CA THR A 626 -12.73 43.26 14.78
C THR A 626 -12.04 41.90 14.85
N MET A 627 -11.06 41.80 15.74
CA MET A 627 -10.31 40.58 16.07
C MET A 627 -10.80 40.06 17.42
N GLY A 628 -11.26 38.82 17.47
CA GLY A 628 -11.82 38.23 18.70
C GLY A 628 -11.33 36.82 19.00
N GLY A 629 -11.17 36.50 20.27
CA GLY A 629 -10.83 35.16 20.72
C GLY A 629 -11.90 34.12 20.33
N ILE A 630 -13.17 34.52 20.25
CA ILE A 630 -14.30 33.67 19.81
C ILE A 630 -14.88 34.15 18.48
N ALA A 631 -15.34 35.39 18.38
CA ALA A 631 -15.93 35.93 17.16
C ALA A 631 -15.38 37.33 16.85
N GLY A 632 -15.26 37.69 15.57
CA GLY A 632 -14.78 39.02 15.16
C GLY A 632 -15.78 40.17 15.43
N VAL A 633 -17.01 39.86 15.82
CA VAL A 633 -18.11 40.81 16.06
C VAL A 633 -18.95 40.40 17.27
N SER A 634 -19.51 41.38 17.99
CA SER A 634 -20.41 41.19 19.14
C SER A 634 -21.88 40.98 18.75
N GLY A 635 -22.13 40.34 17.61
CA GLY A 635 -23.47 40.08 17.08
C GLY A 635 -24.19 38.89 17.73
N PRO A 636 -23.58 37.68 17.76
CA PRO A 636 -24.26 36.50 18.26
C PRO A 636 -24.34 36.47 19.78
N THR A 637 -25.30 35.69 20.30
CA THR A 637 -25.33 35.36 21.72
C THR A 637 -24.19 34.39 22.04
N VAL A 638 -23.29 34.79 22.94
CA VAL A 638 -22.11 33.98 23.31
C VAL A 638 -22.25 33.49 24.75
N THR A 639 -22.25 32.17 24.96
CA THR A 639 -22.38 31.54 26.28
C THR A 639 -21.42 30.37 26.43
N HIS A 640 -20.82 30.16 27.61
CA HIS A 640 -19.87 29.06 27.84
C HIS A 640 -18.77 28.93 26.76
N ALA A 641 -18.29 30.07 26.24
CA ALA A 641 -17.32 30.12 25.16
C ALA A 641 -16.01 30.73 25.62
N PHE A 642 -14.91 30.03 25.38
CA PHE A 642 -13.61 30.37 25.97
C PHE A 642 -12.50 30.53 24.94
N PHE A 643 -11.52 31.37 25.22
CA PHE A 643 -10.30 31.43 24.42
C PHE A 643 -9.04 31.42 25.30
N LEU A 644 -7.94 30.91 24.76
CA LEU A 644 -6.65 30.90 25.46
C LEU A 644 -6.09 32.32 25.57
N LEU A 645 -5.76 32.77 26.78
CA LEU A 645 -5.07 34.04 26.97
C LEU A 645 -3.74 34.05 26.19
N GLY A 646 -3.53 35.12 25.43
CA GLY A 646 -2.38 35.25 24.52
C GLY A 646 -2.60 34.66 23.12
N SER A 647 -3.72 33.96 22.87
CA SER A 647 -4.04 33.47 21.52
C SER A 647 -4.52 34.58 20.59
N VAL A 648 -4.85 35.76 21.10
CA VAL A 648 -5.31 36.92 20.35
C VAL A 648 -4.65 38.17 20.91
N GLY A 649 -4.11 39.03 20.03
CA GLY A 649 -3.38 40.24 20.44
C GLY A 649 -4.32 41.34 20.95
N VAL A 650 -5.07 41.96 20.04
CA VAL A 650 -6.12 42.94 20.38
C VAL A 650 -7.46 42.22 20.36
N ASN A 651 -8.00 41.90 21.53
CA ASN A 651 -9.27 41.20 21.65
C ASN A 651 -10.45 42.18 21.72
N ASN A 652 -11.48 41.94 20.91
CA ASN A 652 -12.73 42.71 20.90
C ASN A 652 -13.67 42.43 22.09
N GLY A 653 -13.25 41.61 23.05
CA GLY A 653 -14.01 41.27 24.25
C GLY A 653 -15.07 40.17 24.07
N VAL A 654 -15.15 39.53 22.91
CA VAL A 654 -16.14 38.46 22.67
C VAL A 654 -15.63 37.11 23.20
N GLY A 655 -16.34 36.57 24.20
CA GLY A 655 -15.99 35.32 24.89
C GLY A 655 -15.14 35.54 26.15
N THR A 656 -14.85 34.44 26.87
CA THR A 656 -14.10 34.50 28.14
C THR A 656 -12.66 34.02 27.95
N GLY A 657 -11.68 34.89 28.25
CA GLY A 657 -10.26 34.53 28.19
C GLY A 657 -9.85 33.73 29.42
N LEU A 658 -9.19 32.60 29.22
CA LEU A 658 -8.72 31.71 30.28
C LEU A 658 -7.25 31.32 30.09
N ALA A 659 -6.51 31.15 31.20
CA ALA A 659 -5.18 30.57 31.17
C ALA A 659 -5.25 29.09 30.75
N ALA A 660 -4.16 28.56 30.20
CA ALA A 660 -4.10 27.17 29.72
C ALA A 660 -4.48 26.15 30.82
N SER A 661 -4.01 26.33 32.05
CA SER A 661 -4.35 25.46 33.18
C SER A 661 -5.86 25.44 33.48
N SER A 662 -6.51 26.61 33.44
CA SER A 662 -7.96 26.72 33.64
C SER A 662 -8.73 26.07 32.50
N LEU A 663 -8.35 26.29 31.24
CA LEU A 663 -9.00 25.67 30.08
C LEU A 663 -8.97 24.13 30.09
N LYS A 664 -7.90 23.56 30.64
CA LYS A 664 -7.72 22.10 30.77
C LYS A 664 -8.42 21.51 32.01
N SER A 665 -9.03 22.34 32.84
CA SER A 665 -9.61 21.91 34.10
C SER A 665 -10.92 21.14 33.93
N ALA A 666 -11.22 20.27 34.89
CA ALA A 666 -12.51 19.59 34.98
C ALA A 666 -13.68 20.58 35.10
N THR A 667 -13.47 21.74 35.72
CA THR A 667 -14.48 22.81 35.80
C THR A 667 -14.84 23.33 34.42
N THR A 668 -13.87 23.65 33.57
CA THR A 668 -14.14 24.10 32.20
C THR A 668 -14.83 23.01 31.39
N ILE A 669 -14.45 21.74 31.53
CA ILE A 669 -15.15 20.62 30.89
C ILE A 669 -16.61 20.58 31.34
N SER A 670 -16.89 20.71 32.64
CA SER A 670 -18.25 20.74 33.17
C SER A 670 -19.05 21.92 32.64
N THR A 671 -18.43 23.10 32.52
CA THR A 671 -19.08 24.29 31.96
C THR A 671 -19.36 24.16 30.47
N LEU A 672 -18.42 23.62 29.70
CA LEU A 672 -18.62 23.31 28.28
C LEU A 672 -19.76 22.30 28.10
N ASN A 673 -19.84 21.29 28.97
CA ASN A 673 -20.91 20.31 28.93
C ASN A 673 -22.29 20.91 29.25
N ASN A 674 -22.38 21.91 30.13
CA ASN A 674 -23.65 22.58 30.49
C ASN A 674 -24.80 21.57 30.77
N GLY A 675 -24.51 20.53 31.56
CA GLY A 675 -25.44 19.44 31.87
C GLY A 675 -25.49 18.28 30.86
N GLY A 676 -24.83 18.40 29.71
CA GLY A 676 -24.63 17.35 28.72
C GLY A 676 -23.32 16.58 28.87
N SER A 677 -22.88 15.93 27.78
CA SER A 677 -21.68 15.07 27.76
C SER A 677 -20.91 15.13 26.42
N SER A 678 -20.94 16.28 25.75
CA SER A 678 -20.23 16.48 24.48
C SER A 678 -18.72 16.59 24.65
N TRP A 679 -18.23 16.91 25.84
CA TRP A 679 -16.82 17.15 26.14
C TRP A 679 -16.28 16.17 27.18
N LYS A 680 -15.05 15.70 26.95
CA LYS A 680 -14.26 14.88 27.88
C LYS A 680 -12.83 15.44 28.02
N ALA A 681 -12.12 14.95 29.03
CA ALA A 681 -10.70 15.24 29.18
C ALA A 681 -9.89 14.54 28.08
N ASP A 682 -8.84 15.20 27.60
CA ASP A 682 -7.91 14.66 26.62
C ASP A 682 -6.82 13.81 27.29
N ALA A 683 -7.23 12.64 27.78
CA ALA A 683 -6.35 11.73 28.53
C ALA A 683 -5.19 11.18 27.68
N LEU A 684 -5.37 11.09 26.36
CA LEU A 684 -4.40 10.56 25.41
C LEU A 684 -3.55 11.66 24.73
N LEU A 685 -3.71 12.92 25.16
CA LEU A 685 -2.95 14.07 24.66
C LEU A 685 -3.09 14.30 23.13
N HIS A 686 -4.21 13.90 22.53
CA HIS A 686 -4.53 14.16 21.11
C HIS A 686 -4.76 15.64 20.80
N ASN A 687 -4.95 16.45 21.83
CA ASN A 687 -5.22 17.87 21.79
C ASN A 687 -4.43 18.62 22.87
N HIS A 688 -3.22 18.14 23.19
CA HIS A 688 -2.30 18.74 24.16
C HIS A 688 -2.92 18.95 25.56
N GLY A 689 -3.86 18.09 25.96
CA GLY A 689 -4.55 18.14 27.24
C GLY A 689 -5.72 19.11 27.29
N PHE A 690 -6.03 19.83 26.22
CA PHE A 690 -7.25 20.64 26.13
C PHE A 690 -8.48 19.75 25.88
N PRO A 691 -9.67 20.10 26.38
CA PRO A 691 -10.88 19.26 26.25
C PRO A 691 -11.13 18.80 24.82
N VAL A 692 -11.49 17.53 24.65
CA VAL A 692 -11.85 16.95 23.34
C VAL A 692 -13.32 16.56 23.33
N LEU A 693 -13.88 16.43 22.14
CA LEU A 693 -15.25 15.98 21.97
C LEU A 693 -15.37 14.50 22.32
N SER A 694 -16.52 14.09 22.83
CA SER A 694 -16.75 12.74 23.36
C SER A 694 -16.59 11.64 22.29
N TRP A 695 -16.83 11.96 21.02
CA TRP A 695 -16.64 11.04 19.89
C TRP A 695 -15.17 10.89 19.46
N GLN A 696 -14.28 11.80 19.87
CA GLN A 696 -12.85 11.67 19.57
C GLN A 696 -12.26 10.52 20.39
N PRO A 697 -11.20 9.83 19.90
CA PRO A 697 -10.53 8.76 20.65
C PRO A 697 -10.10 9.22 22.04
#